data_AF-A0A8T3P1Y4-F1
#
_entry.id   AF-A0A8T3P1Y4-F1
#
_cell.length_a   1.000
_cell.length_b   1.000
_cell.length_c   1.000
_cell.angle_alpha   90.00
_cell.angle_beta   90.00
_cell.angle_gamma   90.00
#
_symmetry.space_group_name_H-M   'P 1'
#
loop_
_entity.id
_entity.type
_entity.pdbx_description
1 polymer ?
#
loop_
_entity_poly.entity_id
_entity_poly.type
_entity_poly.pdbx_seq_one_letter_code
_entity_poly.pdbx_strand_id
1 'polypeptide(L)'
;MMHKAVKLHGWGRVSGGLTSVTLPETRAEAIEAMHSARDGTAIAFGGGRSYGDMALNSHGRVILTTQLNRILSFDSANGEVVCEPGVTFHELLREFLPFGFAAPVSPGTGFVTIGGAVANDVHGKNHDVAGSFGDHVRWIDLLLPCGDTVRLSPKDRPEWFNATIGGLGLTGIMLAVCFTLRRVPTNAVRVEERRIPDLEAFFAAFETARTRCTYSVAWIDALAGDARLGRGILETAEHADAALSRSPPRRVRVPFDFPAAALNPWTVRAFNALYYRRVPPSGRRVDRLIDQFLYPLDAILDWNRLYGRAGFYQFQCVVPEADSHRAIRRLLGEVASARAASFLAVLKTLGGQSQGLLSFPMRGYTLALDLPRRPGTERLIARLGGITLDYGGRVYLAKDACLPGELFQAMYPKLDRFRAVLDELDPHGRMSSDLSRRLGVRGQQTLSPVVLDNSTLGRSNRRCGPILPARQAMSMTVTRENINDRQAPGGRVAIVKPGLLTVEDAKKLSVAETTELFRDHVNPGQLHFLKLLGFNEVVVESAEGMYYTDKRGRRILDFFGGFGSLALGHNHPHILAARKRFQDEKRHEIAIAFMSQYASALSKNLASIAPGDLDMVFLGSAGSEAVEAALKLAEKVQGPRRSTVAYAERSFHGKSRGALSVTDSDFYQSTFRLLDNRVRIPFGDAAALEAALQRDHSIGILILETVQGGAGVVLAAPGYWQEVRRLCDRYNVLWIADEVQCGVGRTGRFFAFEHEEVVPDIVTLAKSLGGSKAAIGAIIARRPLYMTAYGTPKTALIHGPATFGGMGETCCTAIEALNVLYDEGLIDNSATQGAYLLERLRRVHRSYPQILKEVRGQGLMVGVEFQDFSQTLPFGLRSIVSVLDDKLRGSLCGFVGSLLLKDHNILVAFTEYNRNVIRLEPPLIVTREQIETFVAALDEVLSRGITRIITDYAKNFLRKSPG
;
A
#
# COMPACT_ATOMS: atom_id res chain seq x y z
N MET A 1 -17.97 -4.08 13.02
CA MET A 1 -17.20 -2.98 12.39
C MET A 1 -16.91 -1.84 13.39
N MET A 2 -15.71 -1.24 13.42
CA MET A 2 -15.43 -0.06 14.28
C MET A 2 -15.87 1.24 13.61
N HIS A 3 -16.81 1.96 14.22
CA HIS A 3 -17.17 3.33 13.83
C HIS A 3 -16.17 4.32 14.45
N LYS A 4 -15.65 5.25 13.65
CA LYS A 4 -14.73 6.29 14.15
C LYS A 4 -15.32 7.66 13.89
N ALA A 5 -15.23 8.54 14.89
CA ALA A 5 -15.53 9.95 14.70
C ALA A 5 -14.34 10.60 13.99
N VAL A 6 -14.53 11.07 12.76
CA VAL A 6 -13.48 11.70 11.95
C VAL A 6 -13.95 13.08 11.50
N LYS A 7 -13.05 14.06 11.56
CA LYS A 7 -13.33 15.39 11.02
C LYS A 7 -13.17 15.36 9.50
N LEU A 8 -14.28 15.45 8.78
CA LEU A 8 -14.30 15.55 7.32
C LEU A 8 -14.67 16.96 6.89
N HIS A 9 -14.20 17.37 5.71
CA HIS A 9 -14.55 18.64 5.09
C HIS A 9 -14.57 18.50 3.57
N GLY A 10 -15.34 19.36 2.90
CA GLY A 10 -15.21 19.57 1.46
C GLY A 10 -13.84 20.13 1.10
N TRP A 11 -13.43 19.99 -0.16
CA TRP A 11 -12.12 20.46 -0.63
C TRP A 11 -11.90 21.97 -0.40
N GLY A 12 -12.96 22.78 -0.49
CA GLY A 12 -12.92 24.22 -0.25
C GLY A 12 -12.78 24.61 1.23
N ARG A 13 -12.93 23.64 2.16
CA ARG A 13 -12.84 23.82 3.63
C ARG A 13 -13.87 24.79 4.21
N VAL A 14 -14.93 25.10 3.46
CA VAL A 14 -16.05 25.96 3.89
C VAL A 14 -17.12 25.16 4.64
N SER A 15 -17.28 23.88 4.30
CA SER A 15 -18.19 22.93 4.94
C SER A 15 -17.40 21.77 5.53
N GLY A 16 -17.70 21.39 6.77
CA GLY A 16 -17.00 20.30 7.45
C GLY A 16 -17.50 20.11 8.88
N GLY A 17 -17.25 18.93 9.43
CA GLY A 17 -17.75 18.53 10.74
C GLY A 17 -17.14 17.22 11.19
N LEU A 18 -17.35 16.90 12.47
CA LEU A 18 -17.07 15.58 13.00
C LEU A 18 -18.22 14.65 12.56
N THR A 19 -17.90 13.54 11.89
CA THR A 19 -18.90 12.58 11.42
C THR A 19 -18.46 11.15 11.72
N SER A 20 -19.43 10.25 11.83
CA SER A 20 -19.18 8.83 12.06
C SER A 20 -18.85 8.15 10.74
N VAL A 21 -17.63 7.63 10.61
CA VAL A 21 -17.16 6.95 9.40
C VAL A 21 -17.04 5.45 9.58
N THR A 22 -17.31 4.72 8.50
CA THR A 22 -16.83 3.35 8.25
C THR A 22 -15.89 3.36 7.06
N LEU A 23 -14.96 2.40 7.03
CA LEU A 23 -13.94 2.27 5.98
C LEU A 23 -13.92 0.80 5.50
N PRO A 24 -14.87 0.39 4.64
CA PRO A 24 -14.90 -0.96 4.12
C PRO A 24 -13.73 -1.22 3.16
N GLU A 25 -13.07 -2.36 3.32
CA GLU A 25 -12.00 -2.87 2.44
C GLU A 25 -12.50 -4.00 1.51
N THR A 26 -13.70 -4.51 1.76
CA THR A 26 -14.34 -5.56 0.93
C THR A 26 -15.81 -5.25 0.64
N ARG A 27 -16.37 -5.89 -0.40
CA ARG A 27 -17.81 -5.80 -0.72
C ARG A 27 -18.69 -6.23 0.47
N ALA A 28 -18.30 -7.28 1.18
CA ALA A 28 -19.03 -7.76 2.36
C ALA A 28 -19.06 -6.71 3.47
N GLU A 29 -17.94 -6.02 3.71
CA GLU A 29 -17.88 -4.92 4.66
C GLU A 29 -18.67 -3.69 4.22
N ALA A 30 -18.76 -3.40 2.91
CA ALA A 30 -19.61 -2.32 2.42
C ALA A 30 -21.10 -2.62 2.69
N ILE A 31 -21.51 -3.88 2.53
CA ILE A 31 -22.87 -4.36 2.84
C ILE A 31 -23.13 -4.28 4.35
N GLU A 32 -22.22 -4.76 5.19
CA GLU A 32 -22.33 -4.65 6.65
C GLU A 32 -22.36 -3.17 7.09
N ALA A 33 -21.57 -2.29 6.47
CA ALA A 33 -21.58 -0.85 6.76
C ALA A 33 -22.96 -0.24 6.48
N MET A 34 -23.56 -0.58 5.34
CA MET A 34 -24.91 -0.12 4.99
C MET A 34 -25.97 -0.70 5.94
N HIS A 35 -25.87 -1.99 6.30
CA HIS A 35 -26.78 -2.61 7.27
C HIS A 35 -26.64 -2.00 8.67
N SER A 36 -25.43 -1.69 9.10
CA SER A 36 -25.21 -1.05 10.40
C SER A 36 -25.89 0.32 10.46
N ALA A 37 -26.02 1.00 9.32
CA ALA A 37 -26.64 2.32 9.17
C ALA A 37 -28.18 2.29 9.09
N ARG A 38 -28.82 1.12 9.27
CA ARG A 38 -30.28 0.94 9.11
C ARG A 38 -31.15 1.93 9.91
N ASP A 39 -30.68 2.36 11.09
CA ASP A 39 -31.40 3.27 12.00
C ASP A 39 -31.10 4.76 11.72
N GLY A 40 -30.40 5.09 10.63
CA GLY A 40 -30.05 6.46 10.28
C GLY A 40 -29.80 6.64 8.78
N THR A 41 -29.10 7.72 8.43
CA THR A 41 -28.75 8.00 7.04
C THR A 41 -27.27 7.69 6.75
N ALA A 42 -26.96 7.39 5.49
CA ALA A 42 -25.61 7.12 5.01
C ALA A 42 -25.32 7.85 3.70
N ILE A 43 -24.03 8.10 3.44
CA ILE A 43 -23.54 8.57 2.13
C ILE A 43 -22.14 8.00 1.85
N ALA A 44 -21.84 7.70 0.59
CA ALA A 44 -20.50 7.32 0.18
C ALA A 44 -19.57 8.55 0.12
N PHE A 45 -18.32 8.38 0.55
CA PHE A 45 -17.28 9.40 0.45
C PHE A 45 -16.03 8.80 -0.21
N GLY A 46 -15.71 9.30 -1.40
CA GLY A 46 -14.53 8.89 -2.18
C GLY A 46 -13.30 9.74 -1.86
N GLY A 47 -12.62 10.23 -2.89
CA GLY A 47 -11.36 10.98 -2.72
C GLY A 47 -11.46 12.32 -1.98
N GLY A 48 -12.67 12.82 -1.66
CA GLY A 48 -12.86 14.10 -0.96
C GLY A 48 -12.47 15.33 -1.79
N ARG A 49 -12.84 15.34 -3.09
CA ARG A 49 -12.47 16.37 -4.09
C ARG A 49 -13.66 17.21 -4.57
N SER A 50 -14.86 16.92 -4.05
CA SER A 50 -16.00 17.85 -4.10
C SER A 50 -15.75 18.99 -3.09
N TYR A 51 -16.16 20.21 -3.42
CA TYR A 51 -15.68 21.42 -2.73
C TYR A 51 -16.47 21.76 -1.47
N GLY A 52 -17.76 21.45 -1.46
CA GLY A 52 -18.66 21.72 -0.33
C GLY A 52 -19.06 20.47 0.44
N ASP A 53 -20.36 20.34 0.65
CA ASP A 53 -21.01 19.45 1.60
C ASP A 53 -21.66 18.22 0.95
N MET A 54 -21.37 17.97 -0.33
CA MET A 54 -21.95 16.90 -1.14
C MET A 54 -21.85 15.50 -0.54
N ALA A 55 -20.66 15.14 -0.04
CA ALA A 55 -20.37 13.81 0.53
C ALA A 55 -20.30 13.84 2.07
N LEU A 56 -20.67 14.95 2.71
CA LEU A 56 -20.71 15.06 4.16
C LEU A 56 -22.08 14.63 4.68
N ASN A 57 -22.12 14.08 5.88
CA ASN A 57 -23.36 13.74 6.55
C ASN A 57 -23.26 14.03 8.04
N SER A 58 -23.55 15.27 8.44
CA SER A 58 -23.37 15.76 9.81
C SER A 58 -24.32 15.10 10.82
N HIS A 59 -25.42 14.49 10.36
CA HIS A 59 -26.41 13.81 11.21
C HIS A 59 -26.54 12.31 10.90
N GLY A 60 -25.56 11.72 10.22
CA GLY A 60 -25.59 10.31 9.86
C GLY A 60 -24.20 9.76 9.69
N ARG A 61 -24.08 8.76 8.83
CA ARG A 61 -22.86 8.01 8.60
C ARG A 61 -22.26 8.34 7.25
N VAL A 62 -20.94 8.23 7.18
CA VAL A 62 -20.17 8.37 5.96
C VAL A 62 -19.41 7.06 5.72
N ILE A 63 -19.59 6.47 4.54
CA ILE A 63 -18.96 5.22 4.14
C ILE A 63 -17.80 5.57 3.21
N LEU A 64 -16.57 5.45 3.71
CA LEU A 64 -15.36 5.79 2.97
C LEU A 64 -15.02 4.68 1.98
N THR A 65 -15.33 4.89 0.70
CA THR A 65 -15.13 3.88 -0.35
C THR A 65 -13.71 3.83 -0.90
N THR A 66 -12.78 4.61 -0.33
CA THR A 66 -11.40 4.74 -0.81
C THR A 66 -10.57 3.46 -0.71
N GLN A 67 -10.96 2.48 0.11
CA GLN A 67 -10.27 1.19 0.23
C GLN A 67 -10.91 0.09 -0.65
N LEU A 68 -12.05 0.37 -1.28
CA LEU A 68 -12.59 -0.46 -2.35
C LEU A 68 -11.94 -0.02 -3.67
N ASN A 69 -10.65 -0.30 -3.85
CA ASN A 69 -9.82 0.27 -4.93
C ASN A 69 -9.15 -0.78 -5.82
N ARG A 70 -9.74 -1.97 -5.98
CA ARG A 70 -9.20 -3.02 -6.86
C ARG A 70 -9.62 -2.80 -8.32
N ILE A 71 -8.68 -3.04 -9.24
CA ILE A 71 -9.01 -3.36 -10.63
C ILE A 71 -9.45 -4.83 -10.65
N LEU A 72 -10.69 -5.08 -11.09
CA LEU A 72 -11.32 -6.40 -11.04
C LEU A 72 -11.11 -7.18 -12.34
N SER A 73 -11.13 -6.50 -13.49
CA SER A 73 -10.78 -7.08 -14.78
C SER A 73 -10.46 -5.98 -15.81
N PHE A 74 -9.73 -6.37 -16.86
CA PHE A 74 -9.46 -5.51 -18.01
C PHE A 74 -9.46 -6.35 -19.29
N ASP A 75 -10.26 -5.92 -20.27
CA ASP A 75 -10.27 -6.44 -21.63
C ASP A 75 -9.49 -5.47 -22.54
N SER A 76 -8.28 -5.87 -22.91
CA SER A 76 -7.40 -5.07 -23.77
C SER A 76 -7.84 -4.97 -25.23
N ALA A 77 -8.74 -5.84 -25.70
CA ALA A 77 -9.27 -5.75 -27.06
C ALA A 77 -10.22 -4.57 -27.17
N ASN A 78 -11.19 -4.52 -26.24
CA ASN A 78 -12.26 -3.52 -26.22
C ASN A 78 -11.95 -2.29 -25.35
N GLY A 79 -10.86 -2.32 -24.58
CA GLY A 79 -10.52 -1.27 -23.61
C GLY A 79 -11.46 -1.24 -22.42
N GLU A 80 -12.24 -2.31 -22.18
CA GLU A 80 -13.21 -2.36 -21.09
C GLU A 80 -12.50 -2.66 -19.76
N VAL A 81 -12.70 -1.81 -18.75
CA VAL A 81 -12.14 -2.01 -17.42
C VAL A 81 -13.28 -2.11 -16.41
N VAL A 82 -13.16 -3.08 -15.51
CA VAL A 82 -14.03 -3.24 -14.35
C VAL A 82 -13.20 -2.94 -13.11
N CYS A 83 -13.66 -2.01 -12.28
CA CYS A 83 -12.97 -1.66 -11.04
C CYS A 83 -13.92 -1.30 -9.91
N GLU A 84 -13.41 -1.34 -8.69
CA GLU A 84 -14.11 -0.87 -7.50
C GLU A 84 -14.12 0.67 -7.44
N PRO A 85 -15.11 1.29 -6.76
CA PRO A 85 -15.35 2.74 -6.85
C PRO A 85 -14.22 3.62 -6.30
N GLY A 86 -13.35 3.08 -5.46
CA GLY A 86 -12.24 3.76 -4.80
C GLY A 86 -11.00 3.93 -5.67
N VAL A 87 -10.92 3.28 -6.82
CA VAL A 87 -9.84 3.50 -7.80
C VAL A 87 -9.81 4.96 -8.23
N THR A 88 -8.63 5.56 -8.33
CA THR A 88 -8.43 6.95 -8.74
C THR A 88 -7.96 7.09 -10.18
N PHE A 89 -8.14 8.27 -10.79
CA PHE A 89 -7.61 8.54 -12.13
C PHE A 89 -6.08 8.47 -12.21
N HIS A 90 -5.37 8.81 -11.12
CA HIS A 90 -3.92 8.61 -11.03
C HIS A 90 -3.54 7.12 -11.14
N GLU A 91 -4.28 6.25 -10.46
CA GLU A 91 -4.08 4.80 -10.55
C GLU A 91 -4.41 4.31 -11.96
N LEU A 92 -5.53 4.72 -12.55
CA LEU A 92 -5.85 4.34 -13.94
C LEU A 92 -4.76 4.74 -14.93
N LEU A 93 -4.24 5.97 -14.87
CA LEU A 93 -3.16 6.39 -15.76
C LEU A 93 -1.86 5.65 -15.46
N ARG A 94 -1.56 5.33 -14.20
CA ARG A 94 -0.35 4.57 -13.86
C ARG A 94 -0.41 3.15 -14.42
N GLU A 95 -1.54 2.48 -14.25
CA GLU A 95 -1.70 1.09 -14.66
C GLU A 95 -1.90 0.93 -16.17
N PHE A 96 -2.68 1.80 -16.81
CA PHE A 96 -3.13 1.57 -18.20
C PHE A 96 -2.39 2.39 -19.27
N LEU A 97 -1.78 3.53 -18.92
CA LEU A 97 -1.05 4.35 -19.89
C LEU A 97 0.15 3.63 -20.53
N PRO A 98 0.94 2.79 -19.81
CA PRO A 98 2.00 2.00 -20.43
C PRO A 98 1.51 1.05 -21.53
N PHE A 99 0.23 0.66 -21.49
CA PHE A 99 -0.42 -0.19 -22.49
C PHE A 99 -1.16 0.60 -23.57
N GLY A 100 -0.98 1.93 -23.62
CA GLY A 100 -1.62 2.79 -24.61
C GLY A 100 -3.10 3.06 -24.32
N PHE A 101 -3.52 3.02 -23.06
CA PHE A 101 -4.90 3.32 -22.65
C PHE A 101 -4.97 4.46 -21.63
N ALA A 102 -5.99 5.30 -21.76
CA ALA A 102 -6.28 6.35 -20.79
C ALA A 102 -7.78 6.46 -20.56
N ALA A 103 -8.16 7.08 -19.43
CA ALA A 103 -9.56 7.41 -19.20
C ALA A 103 -10.11 8.27 -20.35
N PRO A 104 -11.35 8.01 -20.81
CA PRO A 104 -11.95 8.72 -21.92
C PRO A 104 -12.18 10.19 -21.58
N VAL A 105 -12.61 10.45 -20.34
CA VAL A 105 -12.83 11.77 -19.75
C VAL A 105 -12.19 11.78 -18.38
N SER A 106 -11.55 12.88 -18.00
CA SER A 106 -10.91 13.04 -16.68
C SER A 106 -11.11 14.45 -16.15
N PRO A 107 -11.38 14.62 -14.84
CA PRO A 107 -11.46 15.94 -14.21
C PRO A 107 -10.07 16.61 -14.13
N GLY A 108 -10.01 17.83 -13.59
CA GLY A 108 -8.76 18.60 -13.44
C GLY A 108 -7.80 18.13 -12.34
N THR A 109 -8.09 17.02 -11.66
CA THR A 109 -7.20 16.40 -10.66
C THR A 109 -7.33 14.88 -10.73
N GLY A 110 -6.21 14.16 -10.61
CA GLY A 110 -6.17 12.72 -10.69
C GLY A 110 -6.54 12.02 -9.36
N PHE A 111 -6.78 12.79 -8.29
CA PHE A 111 -7.16 12.25 -6.96
C PHE A 111 -8.66 11.92 -6.83
N VAL A 112 -9.45 12.16 -7.87
CA VAL A 112 -10.87 11.77 -7.89
C VAL A 112 -10.96 10.25 -8.05
N THR A 113 -11.78 9.63 -7.21
CA THR A 113 -12.15 8.20 -7.27
C THR A 113 -13.22 7.96 -8.34
N ILE A 114 -13.27 6.78 -8.96
CA ILE A 114 -14.22 6.45 -10.02
C ILE A 114 -15.68 6.54 -9.55
N GLY A 115 -15.99 6.10 -8.33
CA GLY A 115 -17.33 6.28 -7.77
C GLY A 115 -17.72 7.76 -7.64
N GLY A 116 -16.75 8.60 -7.25
CA GLY A 116 -16.93 10.05 -7.23
C GLY A 116 -17.08 10.65 -8.63
N ALA A 117 -16.39 10.09 -9.63
CA ALA A 117 -16.48 10.49 -11.04
C ALA A 117 -17.87 10.23 -11.62
N VAL A 118 -18.43 9.05 -11.34
CA VAL A 118 -19.80 8.67 -11.76
C VAL A 118 -20.84 9.49 -10.99
N ALA A 119 -20.72 9.58 -9.67
CA ALA A 119 -21.70 10.28 -8.82
C ALA A 119 -21.82 11.78 -9.13
N ASN A 120 -20.76 12.40 -9.66
CA ASN A 120 -20.75 13.80 -10.07
C ASN A 120 -20.80 14.00 -11.58
N ASP A 121 -20.86 12.90 -12.34
CA ASP A 121 -20.75 12.88 -13.80
C ASP A 121 -19.69 13.85 -14.33
N VAL A 122 -18.45 13.60 -13.94
CA VAL A 122 -17.36 14.56 -14.13
C VAL A 122 -17.06 14.84 -15.61
N HIS A 123 -16.74 16.09 -15.91
CA HIS A 123 -16.31 16.53 -17.23
C HIS A 123 -14.81 16.85 -17.27
N GLY A 124 -14.20 16.70 -18.44
CA GLY A 124 -12.77 16.96 -18.67
C GLY A 124 -12.50 18.05 -19.69
N LYS A 125 -11.21 18.34 -19.96
CA LYS A 125 -10.78 19.31 -20.99
C LYS A 125 -11.24 18.94 -22.42
N ASN A 126 -11.66 17.71 -22.65
CA ASN A 126 -12.10 17.17 -23.94
C ASN A 126 -13.61 16.95 -24.06
N HIS A 127 -14.43 17.53 -23.19
CA HIS A 127 -15.87 17.25 -23.17
C HIS A 127 -16.58 17.56 -24.50
N ASP A 128 -16.14 18.56 -25.27
CA ASP A 128 -16.75 18.83 -26.59
C ASP A 128 -16.69 17.62 -27.53
N VAL A 129 -15.64 16.81 -27.42
CA VAL A 129 -15.42 15.62 -28.26
C VAL A 129 -15.89 14.34 -27.56
N ALA A 130 -15.66 14.23 -26.26
CA ALA A 130 -15.82 12.97 -25.52
C ALA A 130 -17.01 12.94 -24.56
N GLY A 131 -17.77 14.02 -24.40
CA GLY A 131 -18.84 14.09 -23.40
C GLY A 131 -18.34 14.05 -21.95
N SER A 132 -19.19 13.55 -21.06
CA SER A 132 -18.90 13.38 -19.63
C SER A 132 -18.44 11.95 -19.32
N PHE A 133 -17.89 11.72 -18.12
CA PHE A 133 -17.44 10.39 -17.73
C PHE A 133 -18.59 9.37 -17.73
N GLY A 134 -19.80 9.79 -17.34
CA GLY A 134 -20.99 8.96 -17.34
C GLY A 134 -21.31 8.35 -18.70
N ASP A 135 -21.01 9.04 -19.81
CA ASP A 135 -21.29 8.56 -21.18
C ASP A 135 -20.48 7.30 -21.56
N HIS A 136 -19.41 7.01 -20.81
CA HIS A 136 -18.52 5.86 -21.06
C HIS A 136 -18.78 4.68 -20.12
N VAL A 137 -19.68 4.84 -19.14
CA VAL A 137 -20.03 3.78 -18.19
C VAL A 137 -20.95 2.77 -18.88
N ARG A 138 -20.60 1.49 -18.77
CA ARG A 138 -21.35 0.36 -19.36
C ARG A 138 -22.34 -0.24 -18.37
N TRP A 139 -21.90 -0.44 -17.14
CA TRP A 139 -22.74 -0.93 -16.06
C TRP A 139 -22.15 -0.59 -14.68
N ILE A 140 -23.01 -0.61 -13.66
CA ILE A 140 -22.67 -0.34 -12.25
C ILE A 140 -23.28 -1.44 -11.39
N ASP A 141 -22.48 -2.09 -10.55
CA ASP A 141 -23.00 -2.86 -9.42
C ASP A 141 -23.28 -1.88 -8.26
N LEU A 142 -24.55 -1.75 -7.87
CA LEU A 142 -25.01 -0.80 -6.86
C LEU A 142 -25.57 -1.57 -5.65
N LEU A 143 -25.05 -1.24 -4.46
CA LEU A 143 -25.63 -1.61 -3.17
C LEU A 143 -26.75 -0.64 -2.83
N LEU A 144 -27.97 -1.16 -2.81
CA LEU A 144 -29.18 -0.39 -2.53
C LEU A 144 -29.34 -0.13 -1.03
N PRO A 145 -30.15 0.87 -0.63
CA PRO A 145 -30.34 1.20 0.79
C PRO A 145 -31.13 0.17 1.59
N CYS A 146 -31.85 -0.74 0.92
CA CYS A 146 -32.41 -1.95 1.54
C CYS A 146 -31.32 -2.97 1.93
N GLY A 147 -30.15 -2.89 1.31
CA GLY A 147 -29.01 -3.80 1.47
C GLY A 147 -28.84 -4.84 0.35
N ASP A 148 -29.75 -4.88 -0.61
CA ASP A 148 -29.62 -5.72 -1.80
C ASP A 148 -28.61 -5.14 -2.79
N THR A 149 -28.00 -5.99 -3.60
CA THR A 149 -27.11 -5.56 -4.69
C THR A 149 -27.78 -5.77 -6.03
N VAL A 150 -27.74 -4.76 -6.90
CA VAL A 150 -28.29 -4.80 -8.25
C VAL A 150 -27.26 -4.33 -9.27
N ARG A 151 -27.28 -4.90 -10.48
CA ARG A 151 -26.52 -4.38 -11.62
C ARG A 151 -27.41 -3.45 -12.44
N LEU A 152 -26.91 -2.25 -12.74
CA LEU A 152 -27.56 -1.23 -13.54
C LEU A 152 -26.81 -1.08 -14.87
N SER A 153 -27.53 -0.91 -15.97
CA SER A 153 -26.95 -0.60 -17.28
C SER A 153 -27.91 0.22 -18.13
N PRO A 154 -27.47 0.79 -19.27
CA PRO A 154 -28.38 1.44 -20.22
C PRO A 154 -29.49 0.53 -20.78
N LYS A 155 -29.30 -0.80 -20.70
CA LYS A 155 -30.28 -1.80 -21.20
C LYS A 155 -31.13 -2.41 -20.09
N ASP A 156 -30.59 -2.50 -18.87
CA ASP A 156 -31.24 -3.11 -17.71
C ASP A 156 -31.37 -2.08 -16.58
N ARG A 157 -32.62 -1.70 -16.28
CA ARG A 157 -33.00 -0.59 -15.38
C ARG A 157 -32.40 0.78 -15.79
N PRO A 158 -32.70 1.28 -17.01
CA PRO A 158 -32.10 2.50 -17.54
C PRO A 158 -32.38 3.74 -16.70
N GLU A 159 -33.57 3.87 -16.11
CA GLU A 159 -33.89 5.03 -15.26
C GLU A 159 -33.05 5.06 -13.98
N TRP A 160 -32.82 3.92 -13.33
CA TRP A 160 -31.96 3.82 -12.14
C TRP A 160 -30.50 4.07 -12.48
N PHE A 161 -30.06 3.58 -13.64
CA PHE A 161 -28.71 3.83 -14.16
C PHE A 161 -28.48 5.33 -14.41
N ASN A 162 -29.40 5.98 -15.13
CA ASN A 162 -29.35 7.42 -15.42
C ASN A 162 -29.51 8.29 -14.16
N ALA A 163 -30.27 7.83 -13.16
CA ALA A 163 -30.34 8.51 -11.87
C ALA A 163 -29.02 8.38 -11.10
N THR A 164 -28.31 7.26 -11.21
CA THR A 164 -27.05 7.03 -10.50
C THR A 164 -25.91 7.87 -11.06
N ILE A 165 -25.85 8.06 -12.38
CA ILE A 165 -24.90 8.97 -13.05
C ILE A 165 -25.28 10.42 -12.73
N GLY A 166 -24.37 11.15 -12.08
CA GLY A 166 -24.66 12.49 -11.56
C GLY A 166 -25.62 12.48 -10.37
N GLY A 167 -25.97 11.30 -9.83
CA GLY A 167 -26.94 11.11 -8.74
C GLY A 167 -26.44 11.46 -7.35
N LEU A 168 -25.25 12.04 -7.24
CA LEU A 168 -24.65 12.54 -6.01
C LEU A 168 -24.39 11.47 -4.93
N GLY A 169 -24.45 10.19 -5.29
CA GLY A 169 -24.37 9.06 -4.36
C GLY A 169 -25.67 8.79 -3.60
N LEU A 170 -26.79 9.42 -3.98
CA LEU A 170 -28.09 9.29 -3.30
C LEU A 170 -28.89 8.05 -3.71
N THR A 171 -28.49 7.35 -4.78
CA THR A 171 -29.16 6.11 -5.23
C THR A 171 -28.66 4.86 -4.50
N GLY A 172 -27.46 4.92 -3.89
CA GLY A 172 -26.82 3.79 -3.21
C GLY A 172 -25.29 3.88 -3.23
N ILE A 173 -24.63 2.79 -2.85
CA ILE A 173 -23.16 2.69 -2.80
C ILE A 173 -22.69 1.82 -3.96
N MET A 174 -21.88 2.38 -4.85
CA MET A 174 -21.30 1.61 -5.95
C MET A 174 -20.33 0.56 -5.38
N LEU A 175 -20.39 -0.67 -5.87
CA LEU A 175 -19.47 -1.77 -5.51
C LEU A 175 -18.50 -2.11 -6.65
N ALA A 176 -18.93 -1.92 -7.90
CA ALA A 176 -18.08 -1.99 -9.08
C ALA A 176 -18.65 -1.13 -10.20
N VAL A 177 -17.76 -0.62 -11.05
CA VAL A 177 -18.09 0.18 -12.22
C VAL A 177 -17.32 -0.40 -13.41
N CYS A 178 -18.03 -0.61 -14.51
CA CYS A 178 -17.45 -0.94 -15.80
C CYS A 178 -17.54 0.24 -16.75
N PHE A 179 -16.44 0.57 -17.41
CA PHE A 179 -16.38 1.64 -18.43
C PHE A 179 -15.30 1.35 -19.46
N THR A 180 -15.37 2.05 -20.58
CA THR A 180 -14.41 1.88 -21.70
C THR A 180 -13.29 2.92 -21.62
N LEU A 181 -12.04 2.46 -21.50
CA LEU A 181 -10.83 3.26 -21.71
C LEU A 181 -10.65 3.56 -23.20
N ARG A 182 -10.09 4.73 -23.51
CA ARG A 182 -9.70 5.05 -24.90
C ARG A 182 -8.26 4.64 -25.15
N ARG A 183 -7.97 4.26 -26.40
CA ARG A 183 -6.60 4.14 -26.89
C ARG A 183 -5.98 5.52 -27.03
N VAL A 184 -4.72 5.65 -26.63
CA VAL A 184 -3.91 6.84 -26.80
C VAL A 184 -2.58 6.44 -27.43
N PRO A 185 -2.10 7.18 -28.44
CA PRO A 185 -0.92 6.76 -29.21
C PRO A 185 0.38 6.89 -28.40
N THR A 186 0.44 7.86 -27.46
CA THR A 186 1.62 8.12 -26.65
C THR A 186 1.24 8.56 -25.24
N ASN A 187 2.24 8.71 -24.36
CA ASN A 187 2.07 9.22 -23.00
C ASN A 187 2.06 10.77 -22.93
N ALA A 188 2.02 11.46 -24.07
CA ALA A 188 2.24 12.88 -24.18
C ALA A 188 1.18 13.58 -25.06
N VAL A 189 0.99 14.87 -24.80
CA VAL A 189 0.12 15.75 -25.56
C VAL A 189 0.90 16.98 -26.03
N ARG A 190 0.67 17.40 -27.26
CA ARG A 190 1.20 18.62 -27.85
C ARG A 190 0.24 19.76 -27.53
N VAL A 191 0.69 20.67 -26.67
CA VAL A 191 -0.11 21.78 -26.16
C VAL A 191 0.24 23.07 -26.90
N GLU A 192 -0.77 23.77 -27.39
CA GLU A 192 -0.65 25.12 -27.94
C GLU A 192 -1.23 26.13 -26.96
N GLU A 193 -0.41 27.09 -26.55
CA GLU A 193 -0.79 28.17 -25.64
C GLU A 193 -0.81 29.49 -26.39
N ARG A 194 -1.93 30.20 -26.33
CA ARG A 194 -2.12 31.51 -26.97
C ARG A 194 -2.63 32.54 -25.97
N ARG A 195 -2.04 33.73 -25.99
CA ARG A 195 -2.60 34.89 -25.30
C ARG A 195 -3.83 35.37 -26.06
N ILE A 196 -4.91 35.61 -25.33
CA ILE A 196 -6.16 36.13 -25.87
C ILE A 196 -6.47 37.48 -25.17
N PRO A 197 -6.69 38.56 -25.93
CA PRO A 197 -6.72 39.91 -25.39
C PRO A 197 -8.01 40.27 -24.63
N ASP A 198 -9.13 39.62 -24.95
CA ASP A 198 -10.45 39.94 -24.43
C ASP A 198 -11.42 38.75 -24.63
N LEU A 199 -12.65 38.90 -24.14
CA LEU A 199 -13.67 37.86 -24.16
C LEU A 199 -14.20 37.54 -25.57
N GLU A 200 -14.30 38.52 -26.48
CA GLU A 200 -14.77 38.27 -27.86
C GLU A 200 -13.78 37.40 -28.63
N ALA A 201 -12.49 37.71 -28.48
CA ALA A 201 -11.43 36.91 -29.06
C ALA A 201 -11.42 35.49 -28.46
N PHE A 202 -11.81 35.32 -27.19
CA PHE A 202 -11.97 33.99 -26.58
C PHE A 202 -13.10 33.19 -27.21
N PHE A 203 -14.27 33.81 -27.39
CA PHE A 203 -15.40 33.14 -28.02
C PHE A 203 -15.04 32.65 -29.44
N ALA A 204 -14.47 33.52 -30.28
CA ALA A 204 -14.03 33.14 -31.61
C ALA A 204 -12.98 32.01 -31.60
N ALA A 205 -12.04 32.04 -30.64
CA ALA A 205 -11.03 31.01 -30.51
C ALA A 205 -11.60 29.67 -30.02
N PHE A 206 -12.61 29.69 -29.13
CA PHE A 206 -13.30 28.48 -28.68
C PHE A 206 -14.12 27.85 -29.80
N GLU A 207 -14.84 28.62 -30.61
CA GLU A 207 -15.56 28.08 -31.77
C GLU A 207 -14.61 27.35 -32.75
N THR A 208 -13.41 27.91 -32.94
CA THR A 208 -12.37 27.25 -33.72
C THR A 208 -11.85 25.98 -33.04
N ALA A 209 -11.57 26.04 -31.72
CA ALA A 209 -11.02 24.91 -30.98
C ALA A 209 -11.99 23.73 -30.91
N ARG A 210 -13.29 23.97 -30.75
CA ARG A 210 -14.32 22.91 -30.65
C ARG A 210 -14.40 22.01 -31.88
N THR A 211 -14.03 22.55 -33.05
CA THR A 211 -14.07 21.79 -34.32
C THR A 211 -12.72 21.17 -34.69
N ARG A 212 -11.63 21.60 -34.07
CA ARG A 212 -10.26 21.26 -34.49
C ARG A 212 -9.40 20.60 -33.41
N CYS A 213 -9.84 20.62 -32.16
CA CYS A 213 -9.01 20.20 -31.03
C CYS A 213 -9.74 19.23 -30.12
N THR A 214 -9.04 18.16 -29.71
CA THR A 214 -9.51 17.17 -28.75
C THR A 214 -9.64 17.78 -27.36
N TYR A 215 -8.68 18.61 -26.94
CA TYR A 215 -8.69 19.27 -25.63
C TYR A 215 -8.68 20.79 -25.79
N SER A 216 -9.50 21.47 -25.00
CA SER A 216 -9.51 22.94 -24.90
C SER A 216 -9.82 23.40 -23.48
N VAL A 217 -9.10 24.42 -23.01
CA VAL A 217 -9.37 25.09 -21.74
C VAL A 217 -8.74 26.48 -21.75
N ALA A 218 -9.36 27.45 -21.09
CA ALA A 218 -8.79 28.77 -20.89
C ALA A 218 -8.65 29.11 -19.41
N TRP A 219 -7.54 29.78 -19.08
CA TRP A 219 -7.43 30.58 -17.87
C TRP A 219 -7.76 32.03 -18.23
N ILE A 220 -8.61 32.69 -17.44
CA ILE A 220 -9.02 34.07 -17.66
C ILE A 220 -8.68 34.96 -16.46
N ASP A 221 -8.36 36.22 -16.73
CA ASP A 221 -8.14 37.25 -15.71
C ASP A 221 -9.48 37.92 -15.36
N ALA A 222 -10.16 37.40 -14.33
CA ALA A 222 -11.45 37.89 -13.87
C ALA A 222 -11.41 39.29 -13.21
N LEU A 223 -10.22 39.87 -13.01
CA LEU A 223 -10.02 41.23 -12.48
C LEU A 223 -9.75 42.26 -13.58
N ALA A 224 -9.60 41.84 -14.84
CA ALA A 224 -9.44 42.77 -15.94
C ALA A 224 -10.77 43.47 -16.24
N GLY A 225 -10.77 44.81 -16.29
CA GLY A 225 -11.94 45.62 -16.62
C GLY A 225 -11.94 46.18 -18.04
N ASP A 226 -13.06 46.80 -18.42
CA ASP A 226 -13.25 47.57 -19.66
C ASP A 226 -12.92 46.77 -20.94
N ALA A 227 -12.19 47.37 -21.89
CA ALA A 227 -11.81 46.76 -23.19
C ALA A 227 -10.88 45.52 -23.07
N ARG A 228 -10.51 45.11 -21.85
CA ARG A 228 -9.66 43.93 -21.58
C ARG A 228 -10.35 42.88 -20.73
N LEU A 229 -11.67 43.02 -20.53
CA LEU A 229 -12.47 42.09 -19.73
C LEU A 229 -12.28 40.66 -20.24
N GLY A 230 -11.89 39.77 -19.31
CA GLY A 230 -11.75 38.34 -19.61
C GLY A 230 -10.49 37.96 -20.39
N ARG A 231 -9.50 38.84 -20.57
CA ARG A 231 -8.19 38.47 -21.18
C ARG A 231 -7.59 37.23 -20.52
N GLY A 232 -6.76 36.47 -21.24
CA GLY A 232 -6.27 35.21 -20.67
C GLY A 232 -5.39 34.37 -21.60
N ILE A 233 -5.24 33.11 -21.24
CA ILE A 233 -4.48 32.12 -22.03
C ILE A 233 -5.44 30.99 -22.42
N LEU A 234 -5.54 30.74 -23.73
CA LEU A 234 -6.17 29.54 -24.27
C LEU A 234 -5.11 28.45 -24.42
N GLU A 235 -5.40 27.26 -23.89
CA GLU A 235 -4.65 26.03 -24.13
C GLU A 235 -5.50 25.08 -24.97
N THR A 236 -5.01 24.71 -26.15
CA THR A 236 -5.53 23.58 -26.94
C THR A 236 -4.50 22.47 -26.97
N ALA A 237 -4.93 21.21 -27.12
CA ALA A 237 -3.99 20.11 -27.23
C ALA A 237 -4.51 18.95 -28.09
N GLU A 238 -3.55 18.22 -28.65
CA GLU A 238 -3.71 16.91 -29.29
C GLU A 238 -2.71 15.91 -28.71
N HIS A 239 -2.94 14.61 -28.90
CA HIS A 239 -1.91 13.61 -28.56
C HIS A 239 -0.65 13.84 -29.39
N ALA A 240 0.50 13.77 -28.75
CA ALA A 240 1.78 13.96 -29.43
C ALA A 240 2.17 12.69 -30.20
N ASP A 241 2.93 12.87 -31.28
CA ASP A 241 3.41 11.76 -32.12
C ASP A 241 4.48 10.90 -31.43
N ALA A 242 5.19 11.48 -30.45
CA ALA A 242 6.27 10.83 -29.72
C ALA A 242 6.01 10.81 -28.21
N ALA A 243 6.42 9.72 -27.56
CA ALA A 243 6.40 9.61 -26.11
C ALA A 243 7.50 10.47 -25.47
N LEU A 244 7.23 10.97 -24.26
CA LEU A 244 8.20 11.71 -23.46
C LEU A 244 8.77 10.84 -22.33
N SER A 245 10.03 11.07 -21.98
CA SER A 245 10.67 10.44 -20.83
C SER A 245 10.04 10.93 -19.53
N ARG A 246 9.76 10.00 -18.61
CA ARG A 246 9.13 10.31 -17.33
C ARG A 246 10.18 10.47 -16.24
N SER A 247 10.29 11.67 -15.67
CA SER A 247 11.01 11.91 -14.42
C SER A 247 10.07 11.71 -13.22
N PRO A 248 10.57 11.32 -12.03
CA PRO A 248 9.75 11.24 -10.83
C PRO A 248 9.13 12.60 -10.52
N PRO A 249 7.80 12.70 -10.33
CA PRO A 249 7.15 13.98 -10.08
C PRO A 249 7.58 14.54 -8.73
N ARG A 250 8.18 15.73 -8.72
CA ARG A 250 8.42 16.50 -7.49
C ARG A 250 7.09 17.08 -7.02
N ARG A 251 6.54 16.54 -5.93
CA ARG A 251 5.33 17.07 -5.28
C ARG A 251 5.74 17.95 -4.11
N VAL A 252 5.20 19.16 -4.06
CA VAL A 252 5.43 20.13 -2.98
C VAL A 252 4.13 20.24 -2.19
N ARG A 253 4.18 20.12 -0.86
CA ARG A 253 3.00 20.27 0.02
C ARG A 253 3.01 21.67 0.63
N VAL A 254 1.86 22.33 0.68
CA VAL A 254 1.69 23.59 1.42
C VAL A 254 1.63 23.30 2.93
N PRO A 255 2.65 23.68 3.73
CA PRO A 255 2.80 23.17 5.09
C PRO A 255 1.94 23.88 6.14
N PHE A 256 1.50 25.12 5.88
CA PHE A 256 0.68 25.92 6.79
C PHE A 256 -0.44 26.68 6.04
N ASP A 257 -1.45 27.10 6.78
CA ASP A 257 -2.52 27.95 6.24
C ASP A 257 -2.00 29.39 6.10
N PHE A 258 -2.14 29.99 4.91
CA PHE A 258 -1.67 31.36 4.67
C PHE A 258 -2.51 32.37 5.47
N PRO A 259 -1.93 33.51 5.89
CA PRO A 259 -2.68 34.59 6.53
C PRO A 259 -3.78 35.10 5.60
N ALA A 260 -4.99 35.33 6.13
CA ALA A 260 -6.14 35.78 5.33
C ALA A 260 -5.90 37.09 4.54
N ALA A 261 -4.92 37.89 4.95
CA ALA A 261 -4.49 39.14 4.32
C ALA A 261 -3.52 38.95 3.12
N ALA A 262 -2.95 37.76 2.92
CA ALA A 262 -1.97 37.48 1.86
C ALA A 262 -2.58 37.48 0.45
N LEU A 263 -3.86 37.11 0.33
CA LEU A 263 -4.62 37.14 -0.93
C LEU A 263 -5.43 38.44 -1.02
N ASN A 264 -4.81 39.55 -1.41
CA ASN A 264 -5.49 40.83 -1.61
C ASN A 264 -5.56 41.21 -3.10
N PRO A 265 -6.42 42.17 -3.50
CA PRO A 265 -6.59 42.50 -4.91
C PRO A 265 -5.29 42.88 -5.64
N TRP A 266 -4.31 43.47 -4.94
CA TRP A 266 -3.02 43.85 -5.52
C TRP A 266 -2.14 42.63 -5.81
N THR A 267 -2.07 41.67 -4.88
CA THR A 267 -1.28 40.44 -5.07
C THR A 267 -1.87 39.57 -6.19
N VAL A 268 -3.20 39.47 -6.26
CA VAL A 268 -3.88 38.74 -7.35
C VAL A 268 -3.68 39.44 -8.69
N ARG A 269 -3.77 40.77 -8.75
CA ARG A 269 -3.53 41.53 -10.00
C ARG A 269 -2.08 41.38 -10.51
N ALA A 270 -1.10 41.39 -9.61
CA ALA A 270 0.30 41.15 -9.96
C ALA A 270 0.53 39.73 -10.47
N PHE A 271 -0.02 38.73 -9.77
CA PHE A 271 0.04 37.32 -10.19
C PHE A 271 -0.60 37.11 -11.57
N ASN A 272 -1.81 37.63 -11.79
CA ASN A 272 -2.53 37.50 -13.07
C ASN A 272 -1.73 38.14 -14.21
N ALA A 273 -1.13 39.30 -13.99
CA ALA A 273 -0.29 39.96 -14.98
C ALA A 273 0.97 39.14 -15.32
N LEU A 274 1.62 38.54 -14.32
CA LEU A 274 2.79 37.68 -14.53
C LEU A 274 2.41 36.37 -15.23
N TYR A 275 1.32 35.73 -14.80
CA TYR A 275 0.83 34.48 -15.38
C TYR A 275 0.43 34.65 -16.85
N TYR A 276 -0.28 35.74 -17.17
CA TYR A 276 -0.58 36.12 -18.56
C TYR A 276 0.69 36.32 -19.40
N ARG A 277 1.74 36.91 -18.80
CA ARG A 277 3.03 37.15 -19.47
C ARG A 277 3.88 35.89 -19.66
N ARG A 278 3.58 34.78 -18.98
CA ARG A 278 4.31 33.50 -19.07
C ARG A 278 4.34 32.91 -20.49
N VAL A 279 3.27 33.10 -21.26
CA VAL A 279 3.18 32.69 -22.66
C VAL A 279 3.65 33.86 -23.52
N PRO A 280 4.53 33.74 -24.52
CA PRO A 280 4.94 34.88 -25.35
C PRO A 280 3.81 35.40 -26.26
N PRO A 281 3.86 36.65 -26.78
CA PRO A 281 2.84 37.19 -27.69
C PRO A 281 2.61 36.37 -28.96
N SER A 282 3.66 35.71 -29.47
CA SER A 282 3.59 34.79 -30.62
C SER A 282 2.87 33.47 -30.33
N GLY A 283 2.52 33.21 -29.06
CA GLY A 283 2.11 31.89 -28.58
C GLY A 283 3.29 30.93 -28.43
N ARG A 284 3.02 29.76 -27.86
CA ARG A 284 4.00 28.69 -27.65
C ARG A 284 3.37 27.33 -27.93
N ARG A 285 4.16 26.43 -28.52
CA ARG A 285 3.83 25.00 -28.66
C ARG A 285 4.81 24.18 -27.82
N VAL A 286 4.30 23.25 -27.01
CA VAL A 286 5.11 22.43 -26.11
C VAL A 286 4.50 21.05 -25.90
N ASP A 287 5.32 20.01 -25.97
CA ASP A 287 4.89 18.67 -25.62
C ASP A 287 4.98 18.47 -24.10
N ARG A 288 3.93 17.91 -23.51
CA ARG A 288 3.84 17.62 -22.07
C ARG A 288 3.37 16.19 -21.84
N LEU A 289 3.78 15.60 -20.73
CA LEU A 289 3.15 14.35 -20.28
C LEU A 289 1.66 14.60 -20.06
N ILE A 290 0.83 13.62 -20.44
CA ILE A 290 -0.62 13.76 -20.42
C ILE A 290 -1.16 14.07 -19.00
N ASP A 291 -0.58 13.47 -17.97
CA ASP A 291 -0.94 13.71 -16.57
C ASP A 291 -0.60 15.14 -16.12
N GLN A 292 0.54 15.69 -16.54
CA GLN A 292 0.92 17.08 -16.27
C GLN A 292 0.01 18.09 -16.96
N PHE A 293 -0.47 17.77 -18.17
CA PHE A 293 -1.45 18.61 -18.87
C PHE A 293 -2.84 18.51 -18.25
N LEU A 294 -3.31 17.31 -17.89
CA LEU A 294 -4.64 17.12 -17.30
C LEU A 294 -4.71 17.65 -15.87
N TYR A 295 -3.63 17.52 -15.09
CA TYR A 295 -3.58 17.82 -13.65
C TYR A 295 -2.46 18.82 -13.28
N PRO A 296 -2.44 20.04 -13.85
CA PRO A 296 -1.33 20.97 -13.66
C PRO A 296 -1.14 21.41 -12.19
N LEU A 297 -2.18 21.30 -11.37
CA LEU A 297 -2.15 21.69 -9.94
C LEU A 297 -1.81 20.53 -8.99
N ASP A 298 -1.80 19.28 -9.45
CA ASP A 298 -1.55 18.11 -8.58
C ASP A 298 -0.09 18.01 -8.09
N ALA A 299 0.82 18.80 -8.69
CA ALA A 299 2.18 18.96 -8.19
C ALA A 299 2.25 19.74 -6.86
N ILE A 300 1.21 20.52 -6.52
CA ILE A 300 1.12 21.31 -5.29
C ILE A 300 0.03 20.70 -4.40
N LEU A 301 0.43 19.83 -3.48
CA LEU A 301 -0.46 19.20 -2.52
C LEU A 301 -0.98 20.23 -1.52
N ASP A 302 -2.26 20.12 -1.16
CA ASP A 302 -2.93 20.98 -0.17
C ASP A 302 -2.92 22.49 -0.53
N TRP A 303 -2.96 22.84 -1.82
CA TRP A 303 -2.99 24.24 -2.28
C TRP A 303 -4.21 25.03 -1.78
N ASN A 304 -5.30 24.35 -1.40
CA ASN A 304 -6.46 24.98 -0.74
C ASN A 304 -6.09 25.73 0.55
N ARG A 305 -4.96 25.40 1.19
CA ARG A 305 -4.43 26.10 2.38
C ARG A 305 -3.90 27.51 2.08
N LEU A 306 -3.64 27.84 0.82
CA LEU A 306 -3.30 29.20 0.39
C LEU A 306 -4.43 30.21 0.66
N TYR A 307 -5.68 29.74 0.74
CA TYR A 307 -6.84 30.56 1.09
C TYR A 307 -7.04 30.73 2.59
N GLY A 308 -6.12 30.21 3.41
CA GLY A 308 -6.17 30.30 4.86
C GLY A 308 -7.18 29.35 5.50
N ARG A 309 -7.36 29.48 6.82
CA ARG A 309 -8.23 28.60 7.63
C ARG A 309 -9.72 28.75 7.31
N ALA A 310 -10.13 29.92 6.82
CA ALA A 310 -11.52 30.18 6.43
C ALA A 310 -11.93 29.44 5.15
N GLY A 311 -10.95 29.02 4.34
CA GLY A 311 -11.18 28.35 3.07
C GLY A 311 -11.71 29.28 1.97
N PHE A 312 -12.27 28.69 0.93
CA PHE A 312 -12.81 29.39 -0.22
C PHE A 312 -13.99 28.63 -0.81
N TYR A 313 -14.90 29.38 -1.41
CA TYR A 313 -15.99 28.82 -2.21
C TYR A 313 -15.51 28.69 -3.65
N GLN A 314 -15.78 27.56 -4.29
CA GLN A 314 -15.76 27.52 -5.74
C GLN A 314 -17.17 27.81 -6.26
N PHE A 315 -17.26 28.68 -7.26
CA PHE A 315 -18.47 28.84 -8.05
C PHE A 315 -18.18 28.32 -9.46
N GLN A 316 -18.89 27.29 -9.90
CA GLN A 316 -18.84 26.84 -11.27
C GLN A 316 -20.25 26.76 -11.86
N CYS A 317 -20.46 27.38 -13.01
CA CYS A 317 -21.72 27.32 -13.75
C CYS A 317 -21.50 26.89 -15.20
N VAL A 318 -22.58 26.48 -15.85
CA VAL A 318 -22.67 26.34 -17.30
C VAL A 318 -23.88 27.13 -17.78
N VAL A 319 -23.72 27.81 -18.91
CA VAL A 319 -24.77 28.56 -19.60
C VAL A 319 -24.91 28.05 -21.04
N PRO A 320 -26.15 27.92 -21.55
CA PRO A 320 -26.41 27.39 -22.88
C PRO A 320 -25.82 28.29 -23.97
N GLU A 321 -25.42 27.69 -25.08
CA GLU A 321 -24.70 28.33 -26.19
C GLU A 321 -25.36 29.63 -26.69
N ALA A 322 -26.68 29.64 -26.88
CA ALA A 322 -27.44 30.76 -27.46
C ALA A 322 -27.21 32.11 -26.75
N ASP A 323 -27.15 32.12 -25.42
CA ASP A 323 -26.98 33.35 -24.62
C ASP A 323 -25.65 33.39 -23.84
N SER A 324 -24.80 32.40 -24.05
CA SER A 324 -23.57 32.19 -23.29
C SER A 324 -22.67 33.42 -23.26
N HIS A 325 -22.48 34.11 -24.40
CA HIS A 325 -21.59 35.26 -24.46
C HIS A 325 -22.06 36.41 -23.57
N ARG A 326 -23.37 36.70 -23.58
CA ARG A 326 -23.98 37.75 -22.74
C ARG A 326 -23.93 37.36 -21.27
N ALA A 327 -24.22 36.09 -20.97
CA ALA A 327 -24.20 35.56 -19.62
C ALA A 327 -22.80 35.61 -18.99
N ILE A 328 -21.77 35.12 -19.68
CA ILE A 328 -20.39 35.15 -19.20
C ILE A 328 -19.91 36.59 -18.97
N ARG A 329 -20.26 37.52 -19.88
CA ARG A 329 -19.93 38.94 -19.71
C ARG A 329 -20.57 39.52 -18.44
N ARG A 330 -21.86 39.23 -18.20
CA ARG A 330 -22.58 39.70 -17.00
C ARG A 330 -22.00 39.09 -15.72
N LEU A 331 -21.71 37.79 -15.72
CA LEU A 331 -21.10 37.09 -14.57
C LEU A 331 -19.73 37.68 -14.22
N LEU A 332 -18.84 37.90 -15.19
CA LEU A 332 -17.53 38.51 -14.96
C LEU A 332 -17.66 39.98 -14.53
N GLY A 333 -18.63 40.71 -15.09
CA GLY A 333 -18.93 42.08 -14.68
C GLY A 333 -19.35 42.19 -13.21
N GLU A 334 -20.18 41.27 -12.72
CA GLU A 334 -20.56 41.20 -11.30
C GLU A 334 -19.37 40.89 -10.38
N VAL A 335 -18.52 39.93 -10.78
CA VAL A 335 -17.30 39.57 -10.02
C VAL A 335 -16.35 40.76 -9.92
N ALA A 336 -16.12 41.45 -11.05
CA ALA A 336 -15.29 42.64 -11.12
C ALA A 336 -15.87 43.79 -10.27
N SER A 337 -17.18 44.03 -10.35
CA SER A 337 -17.88 45.07 -9.58
C SER A 337 -17.85 44.81 -8.07
N ALA A 338 -17.97 43.55 -7.66
CA ALA A 338 -17.82 43.12 -6.27
C ALA A 338 -16.36 43.17 -5.78
N ARG A 339 -15.40 43.46 -6.66
CA ARG A 339 -13.94 43.39 -6.40
C ARG A 339 -13.53 42.05 -5.79
N ALA A 340 -14.25 40.99 -6.16
CA ALA A 340 -14.04 39.65 -5.64
C ALA A 340 -12.87 39.03 -6.41
N ALA A 341 -11.68 39.07 -5.81
CA ALA A 341 -10.47 38.54 -6.42
C ALA A 341 -10.56 37.00 -6.52
N SER A 342 -10.67 36.48 -7.74
CA SER A 342 -10.51 35.06 -8.05
C SER A 342 -9.06 34.79 -8.45
N PHE A 343 -8.38 33.91 -7.71
CA PHE A 343 -6.99 33.54 -7.99
C PHE A 343 -6.88 32.59 -9.20
N LEU A 344 -7.92 31.80 -9.43
CA LEU A 344 -8.03 30.87 -10.55
C LEU A 344 -9.44 31.02 -11.16
N ALA A 345 -9.50 31.53 -12.39
CA ALA A 345 -10.72 31.56 -13.17
C ALA A 345 -10.52 30.74 -14.46
N VAL A 346 -11.39 29.77 -14.69
CA VAL A 346 -11.31 28.84 -15.81
C VAL A 346 -12.55 28.99 -16.68
N LEU A 347 -12.35 29.16 -17.98
CA LEU A 347 -13.41 29.20 -18.99
C LEU A 347 -13.21 28.02 -19.95
N LYS A 348 -14.30 27.36 -20.33
CA LYS A 348 -14.27 26.20 -21.24
C LYS A 348 -15.62 26.03 -21.92
N THR A 349 -15.64 25.33 -23.05
CA THR A 349 -16.85 24.87 -23.74
C THR A 349 -17.21 23.42 -23.40
N LEU A 350 -18.49 23.10 -23.57
CA LEU A 350 -19.08 21.78 -23.34
C LEU A 350 -19.95 21.41 -24.55
N GLY A 351 -19.84 20.16 -25.00
CA GLY A 351 -20.46 19.67 -26.24
C GLY A 351 -21.94 19.30 -26.14
N GLY A 352 -22.44 18.89 -24.97
CA GLY A 352 -23.81 18.37 -24.83
C GLY A 352 -24.18 17.94 -23.41
N GLN A 353 -25.42 17.50 -23.21
CA GLN A 353 -25.87 16.88 -21.97
C GLN A 353 -25.51 15.39 -21.95
N SER A 354 -25.10 14.89 -20.78
CA SER A 354 -24.96 13.45 -20.53
C SER A 354 -26.31 12.80 -20.22
N GLN A 355 -26.31 11.46 -20.14
CA GLN A 355 -27.45 10.62 -19.75
C GLN A 355 -27.90 10.81 -18.29
N GLY A 356 -27.05 11.34 -17.42
CA GLY A 356 -27.36 11.56 -16.00
C GLY A 356 -28.55 12.51 -15.77
N LEU A 357 -29.50 12.16 -14.89
CA LEU A 357 -30.69 12.99 -14.64
C LEU A 357 -30.34 14.35 -14.03
N LEU A 358 -29.38 14.37 -13.10
CA LEU A 358 -28.83 15.58 -12.49
C LEU A 358 -27.46 15.96 -13.08
N SER A 359 -27.16 15.51 -14.30
CA SER A 359 -25.90 15.87 -14.96
C SER A 359 -25.79 17.40 -15.12
N PHE A 360 -24.61 17.91 -14.79
CA PHE A 360 -24.30 19.34 -14.87
C PHE A 360 -24.02 19.80 -16.31
N PRO A 361 -23.20 19.09 -17.12
CA PRO A 361 -22.86 19.56 -18.45
C PRO A 361 -24.07 19.74 -19.37
N MET A 362 -24.01 20.79 -20.18
CA MET A 362 -24.91 21.06 -21.30
C MET A 362 -24.11 21.76 -22.39
N ARG A 363 -24.65 21.82 -23.60
CA ARG A 363 -23.98 22.51 -24.70
C ARG A 363 -23.87 24.01 -24.43
N GLY A 364 -22.64 24.54 -24.34
CA GLY A 364 -22.39 25.95 -24.07
C GLY A 364 -21.07 26.22 -23.34
N TYR A 365 -21.02 27.29 -22.55
CA TYR A 365 -19.80 27.74 -21.86
C TYR A 365 -19.90 27.50 -20.35
N THR A 366 -18.83 26.98 -19.76
CA THR A 366 -18.67 26.81 -18.33
C THR A 366 -17.59 27.73 -17.78
N LEU A 367 -17.92 28.39 -16.67
CA LEU A 367 -17.04 29.32 -15.95
C LEU A 367 -16.87 28.81 -14.52
N ALA A 368 -15.62 28.63 -14.08
CA ALA A 368 -15.25 28.31 -12.70
C ALA A 368 -14.45 29.45 -12.07
N LEU A 369 -14.77 29.79 -10.82
CA LEU A 369 -14.19 30.88 -10.05
C LEU A 369 -13.88 30.41 -8.63
N ASP A 370 -12.68 30.68 -8.13
CA ASP A 370 -12.32 30.42 -6.74
C ASP A 370 -12.40 31.72 -5.92
N LEU A 371 -13.43 31.83 -5.06
CA LEU A 371 -13.76 33.02 -4.29
C LEU A 371 -13.38 32.84 -2.80
N PRO A 372 -12.42 33.62 -2.26
CA PRO A 372 -12.07 33.54 -0.84
C PRO A 372 -13.29 33.76 0.08
N ARG A 373 -13.37 33.02 1.19
CA ARG A 373 -14.45 33.19 2.16
C ARG A 373 -14.29 34.51 2.91
N ARG A 374 -15.19 35.46 2.65
CA ARG A 374 -15.26 36.79 3.27
C ARG A 374 -16.72 37.20 3.51
N PRO A 375 -16.97 38.20 4.38
CA PRO A 375 -18.29 38.81 4.48
C PRO A 375 -18.79 39.24 3.09
N GLY A 376 -19.97 38.74 2.70
CA GLY A 376 -20.59 39.04 1.41
C GLY A 376 -20.29 38.07 0.26
N THR A 377 -19.33 37.13 0.39
CA THR A 377 -19.03 36.14 -0.67
C THR A 377 -20.24 35.28 -1.03
N GLU A 378 -21.00 34.81 -0.04
CA GLU A 378 -22.21 34.00 -0.27
C GLU A 378 -23.31 34.79 -1.00
N ARG A 379 -23.46 36.09 -0.68
CA ARG A 379 -24.42 36.96 -1.39
C ARG A 379 -24.01 37.16 -2.85
N LEU A 380 -22.71 37.26 -3.12
CA LEU A 380 -22.21 37.30 -4.50
C LEU A 380 -22.51 35.99 -5.22
N ILE A 381 -22.24 34.84 -4.60
CA ILE A 381 -22.54 33.52 -5.18
C ILE A 381 -24.02 33.37 -5.50
N ALA A 382 -24.91 33.80 -4.60
CA ALA A 382 -26.35 33.80 -4.84
C ALA A 382 -26.74 34.66 -6.06
N ARG A 383 -26.14 35.86 -6.21
CA ARG A 383 -26.36 36.71 -7.40
C ARG A 383 -25.85 36.06 -8.69
N LEU A 384 -24.66 35.46 -8.65
CA LEU A 384 -24.12 34.71 -9.80
C LEU A 384 -25.00 33.51 -10.16
N GLY A 385 -25.56 32.82 -9.17
CA GLY A 385 -26.56 31.78 -9.36
C GLY A 385 -27.84 32.30 -10.01
N GLY A 386 -28.37 33.44 -9.55
CA GLY A 386 -29.53 34.09 -10.18
C GLY A 386 -29.27 34.45 -11.63
N ILE A 387 -28.14 35.07 -11.95
CA ILE A 387 -27.74 35.37 -13.34
C ILE A 387 -27.61 34.09 -14.17
N THR A 388 -27.03 33.04 -13.59
CA THR A 388 -26.93 31.74 -14.28
C THR A 388 -28.31 31.22 -14.66
N LEU A 389 -29.29 31.31 -13.76
CA LEU A 389 -30.66 30.89 -14.00
C LEU A 389 -31.39 31.79 -15.01
N ASP A 390 -31.20 33.11 -14.96
CA ASP A 390 -31.79 34.07 -15.92
C ASP A 390 -31.47 33.69 -17.38
N TYR A 391 -30.30 33.09 -17.61
CA TYR A 391 -29.84 32.63 -18.92
C TYR A 391 -30.04 31.12 -19.16
N GLY A 392 -30.87 30.45 -18.35
CA GLY A 392 -31.19 29.03 -18.51
C GLY A 392 -30.04 28.06 -18.19
N GLY A 393 -29.02 28.53 -17.48
CA GLY A 393 -27.87 27.74 -17.06
C GLY A 393 -28.09 26.99 -15.74
N ARG A 394 -27.03 26.34 -15.24
CA ARG A 394 -27.02 25.69 -13.92
C ARG A 394 -25.65 25.75 -13.24
N VAL A 395 -25.65 25.58 -11.92
CA VAL A 395 -24.44 25.52 -11.07
C VAL A 395 -24.02 24.06 -10.86
N TYR A 396 -22.71 23.79 -10.85
CA TYR A 396 -22.18 22.44 -10.64
C TYR A 396 -22.19 22.06 -9.16
N LEU A 397 -22.99 21.06 -8.80
CA LEU A 397 -23.16 20.61 -7.41
C LEU A 397 -21.87 20.05 -6.77
N ALA A 398 -20.94 19.51 -7.56
CA ALA A 398 -19.63 19.08 -7.05
C ALA A 398 -18.77 20.25 -6.54
N LYS A 399 -19.09 21.47 -6.96
CA LYS A 399 -18.35 22.69 -6.65
C LYS A 399 -19.11 23.61 -5.71
N ASP A 400 -20.40 23.35 -5.51
CA ASP A 400 -21.29 24.11 -4.64
C ASP A 400 -21.05 23.81 -3.15
N ALA A 401 -21.32 24.82 -2.32
CA ALA A 401 -21.44 24.71 -0.87
C ALA A 401 -22.52 25.60 -0.26
N CYS A 402 -23.17 26.48 -1.03
CA CYS A 402 -24.09 27.50 -0.51
C CYS A 402 -25.20 27.93 -1.47
N LEU A 403 -25.42 27.21 -2.58
CA LEU A 403 -26.53 27.45 -3.49
C LEU A 403 -27.87 27.32 -2.73
N PRO A 404 -28.79 28.30 -2.86
CA PRO A 404 -30.15 28.19 -2.35
C PRO A 404 -30.92 27.04 -3.01
N GLY A 405 -31.76 26.35 -2.24
CA GLY A 405 -32.54 25.21 -2.71
C GLY A 405 -33.53 25.57 -3.82
N GLU A 406 -34.08 26.78 -3.81
CA GLU A 406 -35.02 27.27 -4.83
C GLU A 406 -34.32 27.43 -6.18
N LEU A 407 -33.09 27.98 -6.19
CA LEU A 407 -32.28 28.12 -7.40
C LEU A 407 -31.89 26.75 -7.94
N PHE A 408 -31.49 25.81 -7.08
CA PHE A 408 -31.19 24.44 -7.48
C PHE A 408 -32.37 23.79 -8.20
N GLN A 409 -33.57 23.86 -7.61
CA GLN A 409 -34.78 23.25 -8.17
C GLN A 409 -35.10 23.82 -9.55
N ALA A 410 -34.96 25.14 -9.74
CA ALA A 410 -35.18 25.78 -11.03
C ALA A 410 -34.12 25.42 -12.09
N MET A 411 -32.86 25.22 -11.68
CA MET A 411 -31.74 24.91 -12.57
C MET A 411 -31.74 23.47 -13.12
N TYR A 412 -32.40 22.54 -12.41
CA TYR A 412 -32.38 21.10 -12.70
C TYR A 412 -33.79 20.57 -13.02
N PRO A 413 -34.29 20.75 -14.25
CA PRO A 413 -35.68 20.45 -14.63
C PRO A 413 -36.03 18.95 -14.58
N LYS A 414 -35.04 18.05 -14.54
CA LYS A 414 -35.25 16.60 -14.39
C LYS A 414 -35.33 16.15 -12.93
N LEU A 415 -35.34 17.08 -11.96
CA LEU A 415 -35.32 16.78 -10.53
C LEU A 415 -36.52 15.92 -10.09
N ASP A 416 -37.72 16.17 -10.60
CA ASP A 416 -38.89 15.39 -10.20
C ASP A 416 -38.81 13.93 -10.70
N ARG A 417 -38.23 13.71 -11.89
CA ARG A 417 -37.89 12.35 -12.35
C ARG A 417 -36.85 11.68 -11.46
N PHE A 418 -35.84 12.43 -11.03
CA PHE A 418 -34.83 11.91 -10.09
C PHE A 418 -35.44 11.57 -8.73
N ARG A 419 -36.33 12.42 -8.20
CA ARG A 419 -37.10 12.18 -6.95
C ARG A 419 -37.92 10.89 -7.05
N ALA A 420 -38.63 10.69 -8.15
CA ALA A 420 -39.41 9.46 -8.35
C ALA A 420 -38.54 8.19 -8.26
N VAL A 421 -37.34 8.20 -8.87
CA VAL A 421 -36.38 7.08 -8.76
C VAL A 421 -35.86 6.92 -7.33
N LEU A 422 -35.58 8.03 -6.64
CA LEU A 422 -35.14 8.01 -5.24
C LEU A 422 -36.21 7.48 -4.29
N ASP A 423 -37.49 7.73 -4.56
CA ASP A 423 -38.62 7.23 -3.76
C ASP A 423 -38.85 5.73 -4.00
N GLU A 424 -38.57 5.24 -5.21
CA GLU A 424 -38.58 3.82 -5.55
C GLU A 424 -37.41 3.06 -4.89
N LEU A 425 -36.19 3.57 -5.02
CA LEU A 425 -34.97 2.92 -4.52
C LEU A 425 -34.80 3.00 -3.01
N ASP A 426 -35.29 4.09 -2.42
CA ASP A 426 -35.02 4.46 -1.03
C ASP A 426 -36.20 5.25 -0.45
N PRO A 427 -37.36 4.58 -0.26
CA PRO A 427 -38.59 5.21 0.22
C PRO A 427 -38.46 5.78 1.64
N HIS A 428 -37.45 5.34 2.39
CA HIS A 428 -37.17 5.78 3.76
C HIS A 428 -36.12 6.90 3.82
N GLY A 429 -35.57 7.35 2.68
CA GLY A 429 -34.58 8.42 2.63
C GLY A 429 -33.29 8.11 3.40
N ARG A 430 -32.85 6.85 3.40
CA ARG A 430 -31.61 6.39 4.07
C ARG A 430 -30.37 6.97 3.41
N MET A 431 -30.39 7.25 2.12
CA MET A 431 -29.29 7.94 1.45
C MET A 431 -29.48 9.45 1.58
N SER A 432 -28.58 10.10 2.33
CA SER A 432 -28.68 11.53 2.62
C SER A 432 -27.32 12.14 2.87
N SER A 433 -27.12 13.37 2.39
CA SER A 433 -25.97 14.21 2.66
C SER A 433 -26.39 15.59 3.16
N ASP A 434 -25.42 16.34 3.68
CA ASP A 434 -25.62 17.74 4.07
C ASP A 434 -26.12 18.58 2.88
N LEU A 435 -25.53 18.38 1.69
CA LEU A 435 -25.98 19.00 0.45
C LEU A 435 -27.41 18.61 0.08
N SER A 436 -27.76 17.32 0.15
CA SER A 436 -29.11 16.88 -0.26
C SER A 436 -30.20 17.47 0.61
N ARG A 437 -29.91 17.66 1.91
CA ARG A 437 -30.78 18.36 2.87
C ARG A 437 -30.86 19.85 2.58
N ARG A 438 -29.71 20.52 2.42
CA ARG A 438 -29.64 21.96 2.14
C ARG A 438 -30.40 22.34 0.86
N LEU A 439 -30.28 21.53 -0.19
CA LEU A 439 -30.92 21.78 -1.47
C LEU A 439 -32.36 21.27 -1.56
N GLY A 440 -32.86 20.55 -0.54
CA GLY A 440 -34.21 19.98 -0.57
C GLY A 440 -34.39 18.96 -1.70
N VAL A 441 -33.39 18.13 -1.97
CA VAL A 441 -33.41 17.16 -3.09
C VAL A 441 -34.64 16.24 -2.99
N ARG A 442 -35.00 15.80 -1.78
CA ARG A 442 -36.21 14.99 -1.49
C ARG A 442 -37.39 15.80 -0.95
N GLY A 443 -37.36 17.14 -1.02
CA GLY A 443 -38.34 18.02 -0.34
C GLY A 443 -37.97 18.33 1.13
N GLN A 444 -38.70 19.23 1.80
CA GLN A 444 -38.44 19.59 3.20
C GLN A 444 -38.76 18.40 4.12
N GLN A 445 -37.71 17.75 4.67
CA GLN A 445 -37.86 16.77 5.74
C GLN A 445 -37.89 17.48 7.09
N THR A 446 -39.04 17.44 7.78
CA THR A 446 -39.11 17.73 9.22
C THR A 446 -38.40 16.62 9.98
N LEU A 447 -37.18 16.88 10.46
CA LEU A 447 -36.51 16.03 11.45
C LEU A 447 -36.78 16.62 12.84
N SER A 448 -37.51 15.89 13.68
CA SER A 448 -37.64 16.21 15.11
C SER A 448 -36.26 16.18 15.78
N PRO A 449 -35.92 17.16 16.62
CA PRO A 449 -34.61 17.21 17.27
C PRO A 449 -34.51 16.11 18.33
N VAL A 450 -33.55 15.19 18.16
CA VAL A 450 -33.12 14.30 19.24
C VAL A 450 -32.26 15.14 20.19
N VAL A 451 -32.81 15.41 21.38
CA VAL A 451 -32.12 16.05 22.50
C VAL A 451 -31.07 15.07 23.03
N LEU A 452 -29.79 15.47 23.00
CA LEU A 452 -28.73 14.79 23.75
C LEU A 452 -28.86 15.18 25.22
N ASP A 453 -29.44 14.30 26.04
CA ASP A 453 -29.42 14.43 27.49
C ASP A 453 -28.01 14.10 28.02
N ASN A 454 -27.29 15.14 28.42
CA ASN A 454 -26.07 15.07 29.21
C ASN A 454 -26.43 15.01 30.70
N SER A 455 -26.98 13.89 31.17
CA SER A 455 -27.05 13.64 32.61
C SER A 455 -27.06 12.15 32.91
N THR A 456 -25.95 11.68 33.52
CA THR A 456 -25.87 10.67 34.60
C THR A 456 -24.54 9.91 34.60
N LEU A 457 -23.50 10.59 35.10
CA LEU A 457 -22.44 9.94 35.90
C LEU A 457 -23.03 9.69 37.30
N GLY A 458 -23.19 8.43 37.73
CA GLY A 458 -23.65 8.16 39.10
C GLY A 458 -23.97 6.70 39.45
N ARG A 459 -22.97 6.02 40.03
CA ARG A 459 -22.96 4.80 40.88
C ARG A 459 -24.31 4.25 41.42
N SER A 460 -24.52 2.93 41.29
CA SER A 460 -24.40 1.90 42.37
C SER A 460 -25.44 0.75 42.34
N ASN A 461 -24.92 -0.48 42.52
CA ASN A 461 -25.43 -1.67 43.25
C ASN A 461 -26.94 -1.92 43.46
N ARG A 462 -27.42 -3.09 42.99
CA ARG A 462 -28.01 -4.26 43.73
C ARG A 462 -28.96 -5.02 42.78
N ARG A 463 -28.74 -6.31 42.49
CA ARG A 463 -29.19 -7.56 43.17
C ARG A 463 -29.88 -8.46 42.13
N CYS A 464 -29.39 -9.69 42.00
CA CYS A 464 -29.95 -10.76 41.17
C CYS A 464 -31.05 -11.55 41.91
N GLY A 465 -32.00 -12.08 41.12
CA GLY A 465 -32.82 -13.28 41.40
C GLY A 465 -34.34 -13.04 41.43
N PRO A 466 -35.21 -14.01 41.07
CA PRO A 466 -34.93 -15.43 40.81
C PRO A 466 -35.38 -15.95 39.42
N ILE A 467 -35.12 -17.23 39.22
CA ILE A 467 -35.19 -18.05 38.01
C ILE A 467 -36.37 -19.06 38.10
N LEU A 468 -36.87 -19.51 36.93
CA LEU A 468 -37.67 -20.75 36.59
C LEU A 468 -39.22 -20.71 36.72
N PRO A 469 -40.00 -21.59 36.01
CA PRO A 469 -39.59 -22.90 35.48
C PRO A 469 -39.93 -23.29 34.02
N ALA A 470 -39.23 -24.35 33.61
CA ALA A 470 -39.41 -25.16 32.41
C ALA A 470 -40.53 -26.21 32.54
N ARG A 471 -41.12 -26.62 31.39
CA ARG A 471 -41.70 -27.93 31.00
C ARG A 471 -42.29 -27.73 29.58
N GLN A 472 -42.24 -28.62 28.59
CA GLN A 472 -42.16 -30.07 28.58
C GLN A 472 -41.65 -30.53 27.19
N ALA A 473 -40.72 -31.48 27.16
CA ALA A 473 -40.34 -32.23 25.97
C ALA A 473 -41.15 -33.53 25.92
N MET A 474 -41.64 -33.92 24.74
CA MET A 474 -42.07 -35.28 24.45
C MET A 474 -41.37 -35.78 23.19
N SER A 475 -40.69 -36.92 23.39
CA SER A 475 -39.99 -37.74 22.41
C SER A 475 -40.98 -38.57 21.59
N MET A 476 -40.74 -38.73 20.29
CA MET A 476 -41.20 -39.89 19.53
C MET A 476 -40.16 -40.32 18.49
N THR A 477 -39.56 -41.48 18.78
CA THR A 477 -38.78 -42.33 17.90
C THR A 477 -39.64 -42.79 16.72
N VAL A 478 -39.13 -42.72 15.48
CA VAL A 478 -39.74 -43.41 14.33
C VAL A 478 -38.71 -44.32 13.68
N THR A 479 -39.11 -45.58 13.60
CA THR A 479 -38.45 -46.76 13.02
C THR A 479 -38.33 -46.65 11.50
N ARG A 480 -37.26 -47.26 10.96
CA ARG A 480 -37.07 -47.51 9.53
C ARG A 480 -38.12 -48.50 9.04
N GLU A 481 -39.00 -48.09 8.13
CA GLU A 481 -39.54 -48.96 7.09
C GLU A 481 -40.11 -48.15 5.91
N ASN A 482 -39.62 -48.49 4.71
CA ASN A 482 -40.11 -48.24 3.36
C ASN A 482 -41.02 -47.02 3.08
N ILE A 483 -40.39 -45.95 2.60
CA ILE A 483 -40.99 -45.00 1.66
C ILE A 483 -40.13 -45.01 0.40
N ASN A 484 -40.37 -45.99 -0.48
CA ASN A 484 -40.20 -45.79 -1.91
C ASN A 484 -41.46 -45.07 -2.42
N ASP A 485 -41.29 -44.19 -3.40
CA ASP A 485 -42.30 -43.33 -4.03
C ASP A 485 -42.74 -42.08 -3.26
N ARG A 486 -41.83 -41.10 -3.22
CA ARG A 486 -42.10 -39.68 -3.49
C ARG A 486 -40.77 -38.96 -3.79
N GLN A 487 -40.41 -38.88 -5.06
CA GLN A 487 -39.25 -38.10 -5.54
C GLN A 487 -39.49 -36.61 -5.34
N ALA A 488 -38.81 -36.01 -4.36
CA ALA A 488 -38.48 -34.59 -4.33
C ALA A 488 -37.07 -34.40 -4.92
N PRO A 489 -36.79 -33.36 -5.74
CA PRO A 489 -35.47 -33.14 -6.32
C PRO A 489 -34.53 -32.54 -5.28
N GLY A 490 -34.00 -33.38 -4.40
CA GLY A 490 -33.12 -33.01 -3.30
C GLY A 490 -31.95 -33.98 -3.16
N GLY A 491 -31.20 -34.21 -4.24
CA GLY A 491 -29.93 -34.92 -4.17
C GLY A 491 -28.92 -34.05 -3.43
N ARG A 492 -28.31 -34.54 -2.35
CA ARG A 492 -27.06 -33.96 -1.86
C ARG A 492 -26.09 -33.97 -3.03
N VAL A 493 -25.75 -32.81 -3.56
CA VAL A 493 -24.67 -32.67 -4.54
C VAL A 493 -23.42 -33.22 -3.87
N ALA A 494 -22.95 -34.39 -4.32
CA ALA A 494 -21.72 -34.96 -3.82
C ALA A 494 -20.60 -33.96 -4.09
N ILE A 495 -19.83 -33.61 -3.06
CA ILE A 495 -18.64 -32.78 -3.23
C ILE A 495 -17.66 -33.62 -4.05
N VAL A 496 -17.50 -33.28 -5.32
CA VAL A 496 -16.54 -33.94 -6.20
C VAL A 496 -15.14 -33.55 -5.72
N LYS A 497 -14.31 -34.55 -5.38
CA LYS A 497 -12.91 -34.32 -5.03
C LYS A 497 -12.23 -33.66 -6.24
N PRO A 498 -11.66 -32.45 -6.12
CA PRO A 498 -10.91 -31.85 -7.22
C PRO A 498 -9.67 -32.70 -7.53
N GLY A 499 -9.06 -32.50 -8.71
CA GLY A 499 -7.86 -33.20 -9.15
C GLY A 499 -6.61 -32.82 -8.35
N LEU A 500 -6.58 -33.21 -7.07
CA LEU A 500 -5.48 -32.93 -6.15
C LEU A 500 -4.29 -33.87 -6.43
N LEU A 501 -3.11 -33.29 -6.57
CA LEU A 501 -1.85 -34.04 -6.60
C LEU A 501 -1.59 -34.69 -5.24
N THR A 502 -1.13 -35.94 -5.26
CA THR A 502 -0.65 -36.63 -4.05
C THR A 502 0.81 -36.29 -3.77
N VAL A 503 1.32 -36.69 -2.59
CA VAL A 503 2.74 -36.57 -2.25
C VAL A 503 3.62 -37.35 -3.25
N GLU A 504 3.14 -38.51 -3.73
CA GLU A 504 3.86 -39.31 -4.73
C GLU A 504 3.85 -38.66 -6.12
N ASP A 505 2.79 -37.93 -6.47
CA ASP A 505 2.77 -37.15 -7.72
C ASP A 505 3.76 -35.98 -7.62
N ALA A 506 3.77 -35.26 -6.50
CA ALA A 506 4.72 -34.17 -6.26
C ALA A 506 6.19 -34.64 -6.35
N LYS A 507 6.50 -35.82 -5.79
CA LYS A 507 7.82 -36.46 -5.91
C LYS A 507 8.21 -36.80 -7.34
N LYS A 508 7.27 -36.95 -8.28
CA LYS A 508 7.56 -37.31 -9.68
C LYS A 508 7.74 -36.09 -10.60
N LEU A 509 7.26 -34.92 -10.20
CA LEU A 509 7.31 -33.69 -11.01
C LEU A 509 8.69 -33.41 -11.58
N SER A 510 8.76 -33.25 -12.90
CA SER A 510 9.97 -32.82 -13.61
C SER A 510 10.27 -31.33 -13.36
N VAL A 511 11.46 -30.89 -13.79
CA VAL A 511 11.83 -29.46 -13.78
C VAL A 511 10.82 -28.61 -14.56
N ALA A 512 10.33 -29.12 -15.70
CA ALA A 512 9.38 -28.41 -16.55
C ALA A 512 8.02 -28.27 -15.87
N GLU A 513 7.45 -29.38 -15.36
CA GLU A 513 6.16 -29.36 -14.67
C GLU A 513 6.21 -28.52 -13.39
N THR A 514 7.30 -28.63 -12.62
CA THR A 514 7.49 -27.79 -11.42
C THR A 514 7.55 -26.31 -11.77
N THR A 515 8.24 -25.96 -12.86
CA THR A 515 8.34 -24.58 -13.35
C THR A 515 6.97 -24.04 -13.78
N GLU A 516 6.17 -24.85 -14.46
CA GLU A 516 4.81 -24.52 -14.87
C GLU A 516 3.89 -24.30 -13.67
N LEU A 517 3.83 -25.25 -12.74
CA LEU A 517 3.02 -25.11 -11.52
C LEU A 517 3.46 -23.89 -10.69
N PHE A 518 4.76 -23.61 -10.62
CA PHE A 518 5.25 -22.42 -9.91
C PHE A 518 4.81 -21.12 -10.60
N ARG A 519 4.86 -21.06 -11.93
CA ARG A 519 4.38 -19.92 -12.73
C ARG A 519 2.89 -19.68 -12.50
N ASP A 520 2.10 -20.74 -12.54
CA ASP A 520 0.65 -20.65 -12.61
C ASP A 520 0.00 -20.54 -11.23
N HIS A 521 0.64 -21.08 -10.19
CA HIS A 521 0.04 -21.20 -8.86
C HIS A 521 0.88 -20.64 -7.70
N VAL A 522 2.12 -20.21 -7.93
CA VAL A 522 2.98 -19.65 -6.86
C VAL A 522 3.30 -18.19 -7.14
N ASN A 523 4.23 -17.89 -8.06
CA ASN A 523 4.60 -16.50 -8.36
C ASN A 523 5.40 -16.39 -9.68
N PRO A 524 4.80 -15.93 -10.79
CA PRO A 524 5.50 -15.81 -12.07
C PRO A 524 6.61 -14.74 -12.05
N GLY A 525 6.48 -13.69 -11.23
CA GLY A 525 7.52 -12.67 -11.07
C GLY A 525 8.75 -13.19 -10.30
N GLN A 526 8.54 -14.02 -9.29
CA GLN A 526 9.63 -14.69 -8.59
C GLN A 526 10.31 -15.72 -9.50
N LEU A 527 9.54 -16.44 -10.33
CA LEU A 527 10.10 -17.37 -11.31
C LEU A 527 11.06 -16.67 -12.28
N HIS A 528 10.73 -15.47 -12.74
CA HIS A 528 11.63 -14.67 -13.58
C HIS A 528 13.00 -14.48 -12.89
N PHE A 529 13.00 -14.12 -11.62
CA PHE A 529 14.24 -13.97 -10.84
C PHE A 529 14.98 -15.31 -10.65
N LEU A 530 14.27 -16.41 -10.38
CA LEU A 530 14.89 -17.75 -10.29
C LEU A 530 15.54 -18.17 -11.61
N LYS A 531 14.95 -17.82 -12.76
CA LYS A 531 15.52 -18.06 -14.09
C LYS A 531 16.82 -17.30 -14.31
N LEU A 532 16.86 -16.04 -13.90
CA LEU A 532 18.08 -15.21 -14.00
C LEU A 532 19.28 -15.84 -13.28
N LEU A 533 19.04 -16.53 -12.16
CA LEU A 533 20.11 -17.15 -11.36
C LEU A 533 20.36 -18.63 -11.72
N GLY A 534 19.54 -19.22 -12.59
CA GLY A 534 19.58 -20.65 -12.92
C GLY A 534 18.99 -21.56 -11.84
N PHE A 535 18.32 -20.98 -10.83
CA PHE A 535 17.72 -21.74 -9.72
C PHE A 535 16.51 -22.55 -10.15
N ASN A 536 15.81 -22.10 -11.19
CA ASN A 536 14.67 -22.82 -11.76
C ASN A 536 15.05 -24.18 -12.38
N GLU A 537 16.34 -24.43 -12.64
CA GLU A 537 16.82 -25.70 -13.20
C GLU A 537 17.09 -26.77 -12.14
N VAL A 538 16.98 -26.40 -10.85
CA VAL A 538 17.24 -27.29 -9.72
C VAL A 538 15.90 -27.72 -9.12
N VAL A 539 15.57 -29.00 -9.28
CA VAL A 539 14.54 -29.67 -8.48
C VAL A 539 15.24 -30.67 -7.58
N VAL A 540 15.18 -30.45 -6.27
CA VAL A 540 15.87 -31.26 -5.27
C VAL A 540 15.18 -32.61 -5.11
N GLU A 541 15.95 -33.69 -5.20
CA GLU A 541 15.52 -35.07 -4.93
C GLU A 541 15.79 -35.42 -3.46
N SER A 542 16.99 -35.11 -2.97
CA SER A 542 17.39 -35.35 -1.58
C SER A 542 18.36 -34.28 -1.10
N ALA A 543 18.55 -34.17 0.21
CA ALA A 543 19.54 -33.27 0.79
C ALA A 543 20.08 -33.87 2.10
N GLU A 544 21.39 -33.82 2.31
CA GLU A 544 22.05 -34.39 3.48
C GLU A 544 23.33 -33.63 3.82
N GLY A 545 23.52 -33.31 5.10
CA GLY A 545 24.68 -32.59 5.59
C GLY A 545 24.84 -31.24 4.87
N MET A 546 25.91 -31.11 4.08
CA MET A 546 26.27 -29.90 3.33
C MET A 546 25.78 -29.89 1.88
N TYR A 547 25.01 -30.90 1.45
CA TYR A 547 24.70 -31.08 0.03
C TYR A 547 23.21 -31.22 -0.26
N TYR A 548 22.80 -30.64 -1.38
CA TYR A 548 21.59 -31.04 -2.11
C TYR A 548 21.97 -32.04 -3.22
N THR A 549 21.09 -32.99 -3.51
CA THR A 549 21.14 -33.80 -4.73
C THR A 549 19.90 -33.49 -5.56
N ASP A 550 20.08 -33.01 -6.78
CA ASP A 550 18.95 -32.73 -7.67
C ASP A 550 18.48 -33.99 -8.43
N LYS A 551 17.32 -33.89 -9.08
CA LYS A 551 16.75 -34.99 -9.88
C LYS A 551 17.59 -35.45 -11.07
N ARG A 552 18.66 -34.73 -11.40
CA ARG A 552 19.64 -35.09 -12.44
C ARG A 552 20.90 -35.74 -11.83
N GLY A 553 20.91 -35.98 -10.52
CA GLY A 553 22.04 -36.54 -9.79
C GLY A 553 23.15 -35.55 -9.46
N ARG A 554 22.96 -34.24 -9.70
CA ARG A 554 23.98 -33.23 -9.35
C ARG A 554 24.02 -33.03 -7.85
N ARG A 555 25.22 -33.16 -7.27
CA ARG A 555 25.50 -32.83 -5.87
C ARG A 555 25.92 -31.37 -5.77
N ILE A 556 25.12 -30.57 -5.07
CA ILE A 556 25.29 -29.13 -4.93
C ILE A 556 25.74 -28.81 -3.50
N LEU A 557 26.93 -28.23 -3.34
CA LEU A 557 27.48 -27.81 -2.05
C LEU A 557 26.79 -26.53 -1.56
N ASP A 558 26.31 -26.54 -0.32
CA ASP A 558 25.46 -25.51 0.25
C ASP A 558 26.24 -24.50 1.10
N PHE A 559 26.63 -23.37 0.50
CA PHE A 559 27.12 -22.17 1.21
C PHE A 559 26.02 -21.12 1.42
N PHE A 560 24.78 -21.44 1.03
CA PHE A 560 23.61 -20.62 1.21
C PHE A 560 22.97 -20.83 2.60
N GLY A 561 22.91 -22.07 3.07
CA GLY A 561 22.44 -22.46 4.40
C GLY A 561 21.03 -21.99 4.75
N GLY A 562 20.17 -21.80 3.74
CA GLY A 562 18.77 -21.41 3.93
C GLY A 562 18.61 -20.06 4.62
N PHE A 563 19.44 -19.07 4.25
CA PHE A 563 19.53 -17.77 4.91
C PHE A 563 19.80 -17.89 6.42
N GLY A 564 20.69 -18.80 6.81
CA GLY A 564 21.05 -19.06 8.21
C GLY A 564 20.07 -19.95 8.98
N SER A 565 19.16 -20.65 8.30
CA SER A 565 18.21 -21.59 8.93
C SER A 565 18.73 -23.03 9.01
N LEU A 566 19.82 -23.33 8.29
CA LEU A 566 20.38 -24.66 8.14
C LEU A 566 21.65 -24.88 8.99
N ALA A 567 21.73 -24.34 10.21
CA ALA A 567 22.92 -24.49 11.05
C ALA A 567 23.39 -25.93 11.24
N LEU A 568 22.48 -26.90 11.36
CA LEU A 568 22.84 -28.31 11.59
C LEU A 568 22.90 -29.13 10.28
N GLY A 569 22.85 -28.44 9.14
CA GLY A 569 22.83 -29.07 7.82
C GLY A 569 21.48 -29.71 7.48
N HIS A 570 21.48 -30.39 6.35
CA HIS A 570 20.29 -31.06 5.83
C HIS A 570 20.09 -32.41 6.53
N ASN A 571 18.88 -32.64 7.06
CA ASN A 571 18.45 -33.98 7.51
C ASN A 571 19.34 -34.61 8.59
N HIS A 572 19.77 -33.83 9.60
CA HIS A 572 20.58 -34.34 10.72
C HIS A 572 19.97 -35.61 11.36
N PRO A 573 20.72 -36.71 11.47
CA PRO A 573 20.16 -38.02 11.83
C PRO A 573 19.50 -38.04 13.23
N HIS A 574 20.11 -37.37 14.22
CA HIS A 574 19.56 -37.31 15.58
C HIS A 574 18.20 -36.57 15.61
N ILE A 575 18.11 -35.45 14.89
CA ILE A 575 16.86 -34.67 14.79
C ILE A 575 15.78 -35.48 14.10
N LEU A 576 16.10 -36.16 13.00
CA LEU A 576 15.14 -37.01 12.29
C LEU A 576 14.65 -38.17 13.17
N ALA A 577 15.54 -38.79 13.94
CA ALA A 577 15.19 -39.86 14.86
C ALA A 577 14.22 -39.37 15.96
N ALA A 578 14.49 -38.20 16.55
CA ALA A 578 13.62 -37.60 17.57
C ALA A 578 12.21 -37.30 17.01
N ARG A 579 12.13 -36.77 15.78
CA ARG A 579 10.85 -36.48 15.12
C ARG A 579 10.05 -37.74 14.78
N LYS A 580 10.70 -38.76 14.22
CA LYS A 580 10.05 -40.06 13.93
C LYS A 580 9.50 -40.67 15.21
N ARG A 581 10.32 -40.71 16.28
CA ARG A 581 9.89 -41.23 17.58
C ARG A 581 8.69 -40.47 18.15
N PHE A 582 8.68 -39.14 18.04
CA PHE A 582 7.53 -38.34 18.47
C PHE A 582 6.22 -38.79 17.79
N GLN A 583 6.28 -39.06 16.49
CA GLN A 583 5.12 -39.51 15.69
C GLN A 583 4.75 -40.97 16.02
N ASP A 584 5.74 -41.86 16.14
CA ASP A 584 5.52 -43.28 16.49
C ASP A 584 4.87 -43.43 17.87
N GLU A 585 5.27 -42.59 18.83
CA GLU A 585 4.70 -42.51 20.17
C GLU A 585 3.35 -41.76 20.23
N LYS A 586 2.86 -41.22 19.11
CA LYS A 586 1.60 -40.46 18.99
C LYS A 586 1.50 -39.33 20.02
N ARG A 587 2.58 -38.59 20.17
CA ARG A 587 2.67 -37.50 21.15
C ARG A 587 1.81 -36.31 20.75
N HIS A 588 1.33 -35.60 21.76
CA HIS A 588 0.41 -34.47 21.61
C HIS A 588 1.06 -33.28 20.91
N GLU A 589 0.43 -32.78 19.84
CA GLU A 589 0.96 -31.70 18.99
C GLU A 589 0.59 -30.31 19.51
N ILE A 590 -0.70 -29.97 19.57
CA ILE A 590 -1.19 -28.61 19.84
C ILE A 590 -1.75 -28.50 21.26
N ALA A 591 -0.93 -27.99 22.18
CA ALA A 591 -1.28 -27.83 23.57
C ALA A 591 -1.69 -26.38 23.88
N ILE A 592 -2.95 -26.03 23.56
CA ILE A 592 -3.54 -24.71 23.91
C ILE A 592 -4.31 -24.79 25.23
N ALA A 593 -5.09 -25.87 25.41
CA ALA A 593 -5.93 -26.06 26.60
C ALA A 593 -5.18 -26.71 27.77
N PHE A 594 -4.05 -27.36 27.50
CA PHE A 594 -3.27 -28.12 28.47
C PHE A 594 -1.82 -27.66 28.46
N MET A 595 -1.11 -27.91 29.56
CA MET A 595 0.33 -27.64 29.62
C MET A 595 1.10 -28.59 28.69
N SER A 596 2.09 -28.03 27.98
CA SER A 596 3.02 -28.81 27.14
C SER A 596 4.32 -29.07 27.87
N GLN A 597 4.64 -30.35 28.10
CA GLN A 597 5.95 -30.73 28.66
C GLN A 597 7.10 -30.33 27.73
N TYR A 598 6.89 -30.38 26.41
CA TYR A 598 7.91 -30.05 25.42
C TYR A 598 8.18 -28.54 25.35
N ALA A 599 7.13 -27.72 25.35
CA ALA A 599 7.28 -26.26 25.39
C ALA A 599 7.93 -25.81 26.70
N SER A 600 7.57 -26.44 27.82
CA SER A 600 8.15 -26.15 29.13
C SER A 600 9.64 -26.52 29.17
N ALA A 601 10.02 -27.70 28.68
CA ALA A 601 11.40 -28.14 28.61
C ALA A 601 12.26 -27.28 27.68
N LEU A 602 11.75 -26.95 26.48
CA LEU A 602 12.45 -26.05 25.57
C LEU A 602 12.65 -24.66 26.19
N SER A 603 11.61 -24.13 26.84
CA SER A 603 11.68 -22.83 27.52
C SER A 603 12.73 -22.83 28.62
N LYS A 604 12.79 -23.89 29.44
CA LYS A 604 13.86 -24.08 30.43
C LYS A 604 15.23 -24.10 29.76
N ASN A 605 15.39 -24.84 28.66
CA ASN A 605 16.69 -24.99 28.00
C ASN A 605 17.19 -23.65 27.46
N LEU A 606 16.31 -22.89 26.80
CA LEU A 606 16.61 -21.54 26.32
C LEU A 606 16.97 -20.59 27.47
N ALA A 607 16.21 -20.60 28.58
CA ALA A 607 16.51 -19.82 29.76
C ALA A 607 17.86 -20.20 30.41
N SER A 608 18.26 -21.48 30.33
CA SER A 608 19.56 -21.93 30.87
C SER A 608 20.75 -21.53 30.01
N ILE A 609 20.52 -21.36 28.71
CA ILE A 609 21.53 -20.91 27.74
C ILE A 609 21.65 -19.38 27.79
N ALA A 610 20.55 -18.67 28.03
CA ALA A 610 20.52 -17.22 28.07
C ALA A 610 21.37 -16.65 29.22
N PRO A 611 22.22 -15.63 28.96
CA PRO A 611 23.02 -15.02 30.00
C PRO A 611 22.21 -14.04 30.86
N GLY A 612 22.72 -13.75 32.05
CA GLY A 612 22.14 -12.77 32.96
C GLY A 612 20.77 -13.18 33.52
N ASP A 613 19.81 -12.28 33.44
CA ASP A 613 18.45 -12.42 33.98
C ASP A 613 17.38 -12.70 32.89
N LEU A 614 17.81 -13.01 31.67
CA LEU A 614 16.96 -13.47 30.57
C LEU A 614 16.43 -14.88 30.88
N ASP A 615 15.11 -15.01 31.02
CA ASP A 615 14.54 -16.22 31.64
C ASP A 615 13.13 -16.56 31.12
N MET A 616 12.28 -15.56 30.91
CA MET A 616 10.89 -15.80 30.50
C MET A 616 10.80 -15.97 28.99
N VAL A 617 10.40 -17.16 28.56
CA VAL A 617 10.31 -17.54 27.15
C VAL A 617 8.87 -17.48 26.64
N PHE A 618 8.69 -16.91 25.45
CA PHE A 618 7.48 -17.09 24.66
C PHE A 618 7.85 -17.75 23.33
N LEU A 619 7.01 -18.69 22.87
CA LEU A 619 7.24 -19.49 21.66
C LEU A 619 6.20 -19.16 20.59
N GLY A 620 6.69 -18.80 19.41
CA GLY A 620 5.92 -18.63 18.16
C GLY A 620 6.42 -19.58 17.07
N SER A 621 6.09 -19.26 15.82
CA SER A 621 6.36 -20.12 14.65
C SER A 621 7.38 -19.52 13.67
N ALA A 622 7.70 -18.22 13.79
CA ALA A 622 8.62 -17.55 12.88
C ALA A 622 9.36 -16.36 13.53
N GLY A 623 10.43 -15.89 12.89
CA GLY A 623 11.21 -14.74 13.36
C GLY A 623 10.42 -13.44 13.41
N SER A 624 9.60 -13.15 12.39
CA SER A 624 8.74 -11.95 12.41
C SER A 624 7.73 -12.00 13.55
N GLU A 625 7.20 -13.19 13.89
CA GLU A 625 6.29 -13.35 15.03
C GLU A 625 7.02 -13.13 16.37
N ALA A 626 8.27 -13.59 16.50
CA ALA A 626 9.10 -13.30 17.66
C ALA A 626 9.34 -11.79 17.82
N VAL A 627 9.62 -11.07 16.73
CA VAL A 627 9.75 -9.60 16.75
C VAL A 627 8.44 -8.91 17.15
N GLU A 628 7.29 -9.32 16.60
CA GLU A 628 5.98 -8.79 17.01
C GLU A 628 5.76 -8.99 18.53
N ALA A 629 6.14 -10.17 19.05
CA ALA A 629 6.04 -10.48 20.47
C ALA A 629 6.96 -9.63 21.34
N ALA A 630 8.21 -9.42 20.92
CA ALA A 630 9.15 -8.55 21.61
C ALA A 630 8.69 -7.09 21.64
N LEU A 631 8.20 -6.56 20.50
CA LEU A 631 7.67 -5.20 20.41
C LEU A 631 6.46 -5.00 21.33
N LYS A 632 5.49 -5.92 21.28
CA LYS A 632 4.29 -5.85 22.15
C LYS A 632 4.63 -5.98 23.63
N LEU A 633 5.59 -6.84 23.98
CA LEU A 633 6.08 -6.96 25.35
C LEU A 633 6.70 -5.63 25.81
N ALA A 634 7.62 -5.08 25.02
CA ALA A 634 8.31 -3.84 25.35
C ALA A 634 7.36 -2.63 25.44
N GLU A 635 6.42 -2.49 24.49
CA GLU A 635 5.39 -1.44 24.52
C GLU A 635 4.49 -1.55 25.76
N LYS A 636 4.14 -2.79 26.16
CA LYS A 636 3.32 -3.02 27.35
C LYS A 636 4.03 -2.61 28.63
N VAL A 637 5.34 -2.89 28.73
CA VAL A 637 6.15 -2.49 29.89
C VAL A 637 6.37 -0.98 29.94
N GLN A 638 6.76 -0.37 28.82
CA GLN A 638 7.06 1.07 28.75
C GLN A 638 5.81 1.95 28.84
N GLY A 639 4.68 1.45 28.35
CA GLY A 639 3.42 2.16 28.34
C GLY A 639 3.31 3.20 27.22
N PRO A 640 2.12 3.82 27.06
CA PRO A 640 1.77 4.61 25.88
C PRO A 640 2.56 5.92 25.73
N ARG A 641 3.24 6.40 26.77
CA ARG A 641 4.09 7.61 26.70
C ARG A 641 5.49 7.32 26.18
N ARG A 642 5.93 6.06 26.25
CA ARG A 642 7.28 5.60 25.91
C ARG A 642 7.26 4.46 24.88
N SER A 643 6.25 4.46 24.01
CA SER A 643 6.02 3.39 23.03
C SER A 643 6.74 3.61 21.69
N THR A 644 7.51 4.68 21.52
CA THR A 644 8.26 4.90 20.27
C THR A 644 9.43 3.93 20.18
N VAL A 645 9.59 3.30 19.02
CA VAL A 645 10.61 2.28 18.75
C VAL A 645 11.73 2.87 17.90
N ALA A 646 12.94 2.91 18.43
CA ALA A 646 14.15 3.19 17.68
C ALA A 646 14.65 1.93 16.96
N TYR A 647 14.98 2.05 15.68
CA TYR A 647 15.49 0.97 14.83
C TYR A 647 16.61 1.45 13.91
N ALA A 648 17.52 0.56 13.53
CA ALA A 648 18.68 0.90 12.71
C ALA A 648 18.34 1.14 11.23
N GLU A 649 19.09 2.03 10.58
CA GLU A 649 19.15 2.13 9.12
C GLU A 649 19.58 0.79 8.51
N ARG A 650 18.92 0.40 7.41
CA ARG A 650 19.11 -0.88 6.70
C ARG A 650 18.85 -2.15 7.56
N SER A 651 18.08 -2.05 8.63
CA SER A 651 17.67 -3.21 9.45
C SER A 651 16.73 -4.17 8.70
N PHE A 652 16.77 -5.46 9.06
CA PHE A 652 15.78 -6.47 8.70
C PHE A 652 15.27 -7.18 9.96
N HIS A 653 14.02 -6.94 10.34
CA HIS A 653 13.37 -7.60 11.48
C HIS A 653 12.17 -8.47 11.05
N GLY A 654 11.83 -8.47 9.76
CA GLY A 654 10.74 -9.28 9.23
C GLY A 654 9.79 -8.56 8.31
N LYS A 655 8.76 -9.29 7.88
CA LYS A 655 7.79 -8.86 6.85
C LYS A 655 6.33 -8.83 7.34
N SER A 656 6.05 -9.26 8.58
CA SER A 656 4.75 -8.99 9.23
C SER A 656 4.65 -7.49 9.57
N ARG A 657 3.45 -6.95 9.73
CA ARG A 657 3.25 -5.48 9.72
C ARG A 657 4.04 -4.72 10.79
N GLY A 658 4.09 -5.19 12.04
CA GLY A 658 4.85 -4.57 13.11
C GLY A 658 6.36 -4.73 12.90
N ALA A 659 6.82 -5.94 12.60
CA ALA A 659 8.22 -6.21 12.26
C ALA A 659 8.71 -5.40 11.04
N LEU A 660 7.89 -5.33 9.98
CA LEU A 660 8.14 -4.55 8.77
C LEU A 660 8.21 -3.05 9.06
N SER A 661 7.50 -2.57 10.09
CA SER A 661 7.56 -1.17 10.49
C SER A 661 8.97 -0.78 10.97
N VAL A 662 9.71 -1.72 11.56
CA VAL A 662 11.10 -1.50 12.03
C VAL A 662 12.15 -2.10 11.09
N THR A 663 11.75 -2.65 9.94
CA THR A 663 12.64 -3.13 8.86
C THR A 663 12.90 -1.99 7.86
N ASP A 664 14.09 -1.38 7.85
CA ASP A 664 14.41 -0.20 7.03
C ASP A 664 14.68 -0.52 5.55
N SER A 665 13.63 -0.59 4.75
CA SER A 665 13.78 -0.82 3.30
C SER A 665 12.61 -0.32 2.47
N ASP A 666 12.85 0.67 1.60
CA ASP A 666 11.84 1.15 0.65
C ASP A 666 11.30 0.03 -0.25
N PHE A 667 12.15 -0.95 -0.59
CA PHE A 667 11.74 -2.11 -1.40
C PHE A 667 10.64 -2.93 -0.72
N TYR A 668 10.71 -3.12 0.61
CA TYR A 668 9.71 -3.86 1.35
C TYR A 668 8.58 -2.96 1.89
N GLN A 669 8.84 -1.68 2.15
CA GLN A 669 7.89 -0.77 2.81
C GLN A 669 6.98 0.01 1.86
N SER A 670 7.46 0.40 0.67
CA SER A 670 6.88 1.49 -0.14
C SER A 670 5.41 1.35 -0.54
N THR A 671 4.85 0.14 -0.45
CA THR A 671 3.46 -0.16 -0.81
C THR A 671 2.54 -0.40 0.40
N PHE A 672 3.05 -0.35 1.64
CA PHE A 672 2.30 -0.70 2.85
C PHE A 672 2.26 0.44 3.88
N ARG A 673 1.14 0.57 4.60
CA ARG A 673 1.04 1.48 5.74
C ARG A 673 1.56 0.82 7.01
N LEU A 674 2.63 1.40 7.56
CA LEU A 674 3.36 0.89 8.73
C LEU A 674 3.01 1.66 10.02
N LEU A 675 3.50 1.19 11.17
CA LEU A 675 3.23 1.77 12.49
C LEU A 675 3.98 3.09 12.68
N ASP A 676 3.26 4.17 13.02
CA ASP A 676 3.81 5.53 13.02
C ASP A 676 4.76 5.82 14.21
N ASN A 677 4.74 5.00 15.27
CA ASN A 677 5.52 5.17 16.51
C ASN A 677 6.97 4.65 16.38
N ARG A 678 7.70 5.13 15.38
CA ARG A 678 9.05 4.65 15.10
C ARG A 678 10.03 5.76 14.72
N VAL A 679 11.29 5.57 15.07
CA VAL A 679 12.39 6.49 14.72
C VAL A 679 13.56 5.69 14.18
N ARG A 680 14.11 6.15 13.06
CA ARG A 680 15.26 5.54 12.42
C ARG A 680 16.55 6.16 12.96
N ILE A 681 17.56 5.34 13.27
CA ILE A 681 18.89 5.76 13.72
C ILE A 681 19.99 5.10 12.87
N PRO A 682 21.16 5.73 12.66
CA PRO A 682 22.28 5.07 12.01
C PRO A 682 22.77 3.83 12.79
N PHE A 683 23.08 2.74 12.10
CA PHE A 683 23.67 1.55 12.72
C PHE A 683 25.12 1.81 13.14
N GLY A 684 25.53 1.31 14.31
CA GLY A 684 26.92 1.44 14.79
C GLY A 684 27.31 2.83 15.29
N ASP A 685 26.37 3.77 15.40
CA ASP A 685 26.61 5.13 15.90
C ASP A 685 25.92 5.37 17.25
N ALA A 686 26.66 5.19 18.34
CA ALA A 686 26.14 5.36 19.68
C ALA A 686 25.85 6.82 20.03
N ALA A 687 26.59 7.78 19.44
CA ALA A 687 26.36 9.20 19.65
C ALA A 687 25.03 9.65 19.01
N ALA A 688 24.72 9.13 17.81
CA ALA A 688 23.44 9.37 17.16
C ALA A 688 22.27 8.75 17.94
N LEU A 689 22.46 7.55 18.52
CA LEU A 689 21.48 6.96 19.44
C LEU A 689 21.28 7.87 20.66
N GLU A 690 22.35 8.30 21.34
CA GLU A 690 22.22 9.17 22.51
C GLU A 690 21.51 10.49 22.17
N ALA A 691 21.84 11.12 21.05
CA ALA A 691 21.20 12.35 20.60
C ALA A 691 19.70 12.15 20.32
N ALA A 692 19.29 11.01 19.75
CA ALA A 692 17.88 10.68 19.56
C ALA A 692 17.15 10.52 20.90
N LEU A 693 17.74 9.81 21.86
CA LEU A 693 17.18 9.59 23.19
C LEU A 693 17.05 10.89 24.02
N GLN A 694 18.00 11.81 23.86
CA GLN A 694 17.94 13.14 24.48
C GLN A 694 16.82 14.01 23.90
N ARG A 695 16.61 13.92 22.57
CA ARG A 695 15.64 14.75 21.85
C ARG A 695 14.20 14.27 22.01
N ASP A 696 13.98 12.96 22.09
CA ASP A 696 12.66 12.35 22.12
C ASP A 696 12.51 11.35 23.26
N HIS A 697 11.95 11.81 24.37
CA HIS A 697 11.67 10.99 25.55
C HIS A 697 10.54 9.95 25.34
N SER A 698 9.84 9.99 24.21
CA SER A 698 8.87 8.94 23.85
C SER A 698 9.54 7.65 23.39
N ILE A 699 10.84 7.69 23.08
CA ILE A 699 11.63 6.50 22.79
C ILE A 699 11.81 5.70 24.09
N GLY A 700 11.15 4.54 24.16
CA GLY A 700 11.29 3.59 25.25
C GLY A 700 11.80 2.22 24.79
N ILE A 701 11.93 2.01 23.48
CA ILE A 701 12.25 0.71 22.90
C ILE A 701 13.32 0.92 21.84
N LEU A 702 14.37 0.10 21.87
CA LEU A 702 15.41 0.01 20.87
C LEU A 702 15.44 -1.42 20.33
N ILE A 703 15.34 -1.60 19.02
CA ILE A 703 15.52 -2.90 18.36
C ILE A 703 16.69 -2.84 17.38
N LEU A 704 17.63 -3.77 17.52
CA LEU A 704 18.84 -3.86 16.70
C LEU A 704 19.19 -5.32 16.40
N GLU A 705 19.62 -5.62 15.18
CA GLU A 705 20.38 -6.83 14.88
C GLU A 705 21.80 -6.67 15.43
N THR A 706 22.35 -7.66 16.13
CA THR A 706 23.74 -7.61 16.60
C THR A 706 24.75 -7.66 15.43
N VAL A 707 24.36 -8.31 14.34
CA VAL A 707 25.05 -8.26 13.04
C VAL A 707 23.99 -8.05 11.97
N GLN A 708 24.03 -6.93 11.23
CA GLN A 708 23.03 -6.66 10.19
C GLN A 708 23.23 -7.61 9.00
N GLY A 709 22.39 -8.63 8.90
CA GLY A 709 22.53 -9.65 7.87
C GLY A 709 22.08 -9.15 6.50
N GLY A 710 20.87 -8.58 6.43
CA GLY A 710 20.28 -8.07 5.20
C GLY A 710 21.08 -6.91 4.57
N ALA A 711 21.77 -6.12 5.40
CA ALA A 711 22.58 -4.97 4.98
C ALA A 711 23.92 -5.33 4.35
N GLY A 712 24.30 -6.62 4.37
CA GLY A 712 25.60 -7.06 3.88
C GLY A 712 26.51 -7.70 4.93
N VAL A 713 25.99 -8.27 6.02
CA VAL A 713 26.82 -8.76 7.15
C VAL A 713 27.68 -7.62 7.73
N VAL A 714 27.01 -6.57 8.19
CA VAL A 714 27.67 -5.39 8.78
C VAL A 714 27.84 -5.59 10.27
N LEU A 715 29.08 -5.47 10.75
CA LEU A 715 29.43 -5.56 12.17
C LEU A 715 29.55 -4.16 12.76
N ALA A 716 29.18 -4.02 14.03
CA ALA A 716 29.50 -2.83 14.80
C ALA A 716 30.99 -2.80 15.18
N ALA A 717 31.51 -1.61 15.46
CA ALA A 717 32.87 -1.46 15.97
C ALA A 717 32.97 -1.96 17.42
N PRO A 718 34.12 -2.51 17.87
CA PRO A 718 34.31 -2.90 19.26
C PRO A 718 34.00 -1.75 20.22
N GLY A 719 33.28 -2.01 21.31
CA GLY A 719 32.87 -0.98 22.26
C GLY A 719 31.43 -0.49 22.05
N TYR A 720 30.86 -0.71 20.86
CA TYR A 720 29.53 -0.21 20.52
C TYR A 720 28.44 -0.84 21.38
N TRP A 721 28.51 -2.15 21.64
CA TRP A 721 27.43 -2.83 22.35
C TRP A 721 27.45 -2.51 23.85
N GLN A 722 28.61 -2.32 24.47
CA GLN A 722 28.68 -1.81 25.85
C GLN A 722 28.10 -0.41 25.95
N GLU A 723 28.35 0.45 24.95
CA GLU A 723 27.80 1.80 24.93
C GLU A 723 26.28 1.81 24.72
N VAL A 724 25.75 0.96 23.83
CA VAL A 724 24.30 0.76 23.66
C VAL A 724 23.67 0.35 25.00
N ARG A 725 24.25 -0.64 25.70
CA ARG A 725 23.75 -1.07 27.01
C ARG A 725 23.76 0.07 28.02
N ARG A 726 24.87 0.82 28.12
CA ARG A 726 25.01 1.99 29.00
C ARG A 726 23.95 3.05 28.73
N LEU A 727 23.67 3.33 27.45
CA LEU A 727 22.65 4.30 27.03
C LEU A 727 21.24 3.80 27.37
N CYS A 728 20.94 2.53 27.11
CA CYS A 728 19.65 1.95 27.47
C CYS A 728 19.38 2.02 28.98
N ASP A 729 20.39 1.76 29.82
CA ASP A 729 20.29 1.92 31.28
C ASP A 729 20.09 3.38 31.68
N ARG A 730 20.90 4.29 31.13
CA ARG A 730 20.85 5.74 31.44
C ARG A 730 19.50 6.36 31.11
N TYR A 731 18.91 6.02 29.96
CA TYR A 731 17.69 6.64 29.46
C TYR A 731 16.43 5.83 29.75
N ASN A 732 16.53 4.69 30.43
CA ASN A 732 15.43 3.74 30.69
C ASN A 732 14.72 3.32 29.39
N VAL A 733 15.51 2.78 28.46
CA VAL A 733 15.07 2.24 27.16
C VAL A 733 15.28 0.73 27.19
N LEU A 734 14.26 -0.04 26.78
CA LEU A 734 14.40 -1.49 26.67
C LEU A 734 15.09 -1.83 25.36
N TRP A 735 16.17 -2.61 25.45
CA TRP A 735 16.89 -3.11 24.30
C TRP A 735 16.39 -4.51 23.90
N ILE A 736 15.87 -4.60 22.69
CA ILE A 736 15.56 -5.84 21.98
C ILE A 736 16.74 -6.16 21.05
N ALA A 737 17.46 -7.25 21.31
CA ALA A 737 18.46 -7.78 20.39
C ALA A 737 17.81 -8.80 19.44
N ASP A 738 17.83 -8.50 18.14
CA ASP A 738 17.37 -9.43 17.12
C ASP A 738 18.50 -10.40 16.72
N GLU A 739 18.50 -11.56 17.37
CA GLU A 739 19.44 -12.66 17.17
C GLU A 739 18.87 -13.74 16.23
N VAL A 740 17.78 -13.45 15.50
CA VAL A 740 17.10 -14.42 14.63
C VAL A 740 18.04 -14.98 13.55
N GLN A 741 19.02 -14.20 13.08
CA GLN A 741 20.02 -14.66 12.11
C GLN A 741 21.39 -14.96 12.73
N CYS A 742 21.90 -14.08 13.58
CA CYS A 742 23.26 -14.15 14.10
C CYS A 742 23.43 -15.02 15.36
N GLY A 743 22.32 -15.41 15.99
CA GLY A 743 22.31 -16.32 17.13
C GLY A 743 22.36 -17.81 16.75
N VAL A 744 22.10 -18.67 17.74
CA VAL A 744 22.13 -20.14 17.63
C VAL A 744 23.47 -20.64 17.09
N GLY A 745 24.59 -20.06 17.55
CA GLY A 745 25.94 -20.52 17.20
C GLY A 745 26.50 -19.92 15.91
N ARG A 746 25.70 -19.17 15.13
CA ARG A 746 26.08 -18.68 13.80
C ARG A 746 27.36 -17.83 13.80
N THR A 747 27.56 -17.01 14.81
CA THR A 747 28.72 -16.12 14.95
C THR A 747 29.86 -16.70 15.80
N GLY A 748 29.77 -17.99 16.18
CA GLY A 748 30.75 -18.63 17.08
C GLY A 748 30.46 -18.43 18.58
N ARG A 749 29.31 -17.84 18.92
CA ARG A 749 28.69 -17.81 20.25
C ARG A 749 27.22 -18.16 20.11
N PHE A 750 26.54 -18.56 21.20
CA PHE A 750 25.13 -18.85 21.10
C PHE A 750 24.34 -17.58 20.74
N PHE A 751 24.58 -16.47 21.44
CA PHE A 751 24.15 -15.14 21.03
C PHE A 751 25.35 -14.30 20.57
N ALA A 752 25.20 -13.53 19.50
CA ALA A 752 26.26 -12.68 18.99
C ALA A 752 26.65 -11.56 19.98
N PHE A 753 25.72 -11.05 20.78
CA PHE A 753 26.03 -9.99 21.76
C PHE A 753 26.99 -10.45 22.87
N GLU A 754 27.15 -11.78 23.09
CA GLU A 754 28.09 -12.34 24.07
C GLU A 754 29.55 -11.99 23.76
N HIS A 755 29.87 -11.71 22.48
CA HIS A 755 31.23 -11.32 22.09
C HIS A 755 31.71 -10.03 22.77
N GLU A 756 30.79 -9.21 23.28
CA GLU A 756 31.07 -7.97 23.99
C GLU A 756 30.58 -7.97 25.45
N GLU A 757 30.23 -9.14 25.99
CA GLU A 757 29.85 -9.35 27.39
C GLU A 757 28.69 -8.45 27.89
N VAL A 758 27.74 -8.14 27.01
CA VAL A 758 26.52 -7.37 27.35
C VAL A 758 25.28 -8.25 27.35
N VAL A 759 24.23 -7.81 28.05
CA VAL A 759 22.94 -8.53 28.09
C VAL A 759 21.79 -7.57 27.75
N PRO A 760 21.02 -7.83 26.68
CA PRO A 760 19.84 -7.03 26.33
C PRO A 760 18.68 -7.28 27.31
N ASP A 761 17.56 -6.59 27.09
CA ASP A 761 16.34 -6.75 27.90
C ASP A 761 15.44 -7.87 27.36
N ILE A 762 15.43 -8.01 26.04
CA ILE A 762 14.67 -9.03 25.29
C ILE A 762 15.55 -9.50 24.12
N VAL A 763 15.51 -10.80 23.83
CA VAL A 763 16.19 -11.40 22.67
C VAL A 763 15.17 -12.11 21.80
N THR A 764 15.28 -12.00 20.48
CA THR A 764 14.49 -12.79 19.52
C THR A 764 15.33 -13.87 18.84
N LEU A 765 14.78 -15.08 18.74
CA LEU A 765 15.39 -16.25 18.08
C LEU A 765 14.40 -16.87 17.08
N ALA A 766 14.88 -17.43 15.98
CA ALA A 766 14.12 -18.29 15.08
C ALA A 766 15.09 -19.07 14.18
N LYS A 767 14.78 -19.23 12.88
CA LYS A 767 15.64 -19.85 11.87
C LYS A 767 16.22 -21.19 12.37
N SER A 768 17.53 -21.22 12.67
CA SER A 768 18.26 -22.42 13.09
C SER A 768 17.77 -23.01 14.42
N LEU A 769 17.04 -22.27 15.24
CA LEU A 769 16.40 -22.80 16.47
C LEU A 769 15.51 -24.03 16.17
N GLY A 770 14.89 -24.07 15.00
CA GLY A 770 14.02 -25.18 14.59
C GLY A 770 14.74 -26.43 14.10
N GLY A 771 16.06 -26.52 14.31
CA GLY A 771 16.84 -27.69 13.92
C GLY A 771 16.82 -27.96 12.42
N SER A 772 16.62 -26.91 11.61
CA SER A 772 16.52 -27.03 10.15
C SER A 772 15.36 -27.89 9.65
N LYS A 773 14.36 -28.16 10.53
CA LYS A 773 13.22 -29.05 10.27
C LYS A 773 11.87 -28.52 10.73
N ALA A 774 11.84 -27.61 11.70
CA ALA A 774 10.60 -27.06 12.23
C ALA A 774 10.58 -25.53 12.13
N ALA A 775 9.40 -24.96 11.89
CA ALA A 775 9.18 -23.53 12.00
C ALA A 775 8.97 -23.18 13.49
N ILE A 776 9.88 -22.39 14.06
CA ILE A 776 9.79 -21.92 15.44
C ILE A 776 10.40 -20.53 15.56
N GLY A 777 9.78 -19.69 16.38
CA GLY A 777 10.35 -18.45 16.87
C GLY A 777 10.28 -18.42 18.39
N ALA A 778 11.16 -17.68 19.04
CA ALA A 778 11.13 -17.48 20.47
C ALA A 778 11.52 -16.05 20.83
N ILE A 779 10.97 -15.55 21.93
CA ILE A 779 11.59 -14.45 22.67
C ILE A 779 12.06 -14.98 24.02
N ILE A 780 13.18 -14.45 24.49
CA ILE A 780 13.64 -14.63 25.88
C ILE A 780 13.70 -13.23 26.47
N ALA A 781 12.98 -12.99 27.56
CA ALA A 781 12.90 -11.70 28.20
C ALA A 781 13.29 -11.79 29.67
N ARG A 782 13.76 -10.68 30.22
CA ARG A 782 14.01 -10.58 31.66
C ARG A 782 12.71 -10.82 32.44
N ARG A 783 12.77 -11.65 33.47
CA ARG A 783 11.58 -12.05 34.25
C ARG A 783 10.77 -10.86 34.77
N PRO A 784 11.36 -9.78 35.35
CA PRO A 784 10.59 -8.63 35.83
C PRO A 784 9.77 -7.95 34.72
N LEU A 785 10.31 -7.85 33.51
CA LEU A 785 9.63 -7.23 32.36
C LEU A 785 8.43 -8.06 31.93
N TYR A 786 8.63 -9.38 31.78
CA TYR A 786 7.54 -10.30 31.42
C TYR A 786 6.44 -10.32 32.47
N MET A 787 6.79 -10.35 33.75
CA MET A 787 5.81 -10.33 34.84
C MET A 787 5.03 -9.02 34.88
N THR A 788 5.67 -7.89 34.59
CA THR A 788 5.02 -6.58 34.48
C THR A 788 3.98 -6.57 33.34
N ALA A 789 4.31 -7.15 32.19
CA ALA A 789 3.42 -7.15 31.05
C ALA A 789 2.28 -8.18 31.13
N TYR A 790 2.61 -9.41 31.55
CA TYR A 790 1.77 -10.60 31.38
C TYR A 790 1.65 -11.48 32.63
N GLY A 791 2.31 -11.17 33.75
CA GLY A 791 2.38 -12.05 34.93
C GLY A 791 1.07 -12.23 35.72
N THR A 792 0.05 -11.39 35.50
CA THR A 792 -1.23 -11.51 36.21
C THR A 792 -2.25 -12.36 35.43
N PRO A 793 -3.21 -13.03 36.08
CA PRO A 793 -4.27 -13.77 35.38
C PRO A 793 -5.05 -12.94 34.37
N LYS A 794 -5.23 -11.63 34.63
CA LYS A 794 -5.92 -10.70 33.73
C LYS A 794 -5.14 -10.42 32.43
N THR A 795 -3.82 -10.53 32.48
CA THR A 795 -2.93 -10.16 31.38
C THR A 795 -2.31 -11.36 30.66
N ALA A 796 -2.31 -12.53 31.30
CA ALA A 796 -1.60 -13.74 30.85
C ALA A 796 -1.96 -14.19 29.43
N LEU A 797 -3.19 -13.92 28.97
CA LEU A 797 -3.66 -14.34 27.64
C LEU A 797 -3.73 -13.21 26.60
N ILE A 798 -3.37 -11.97 26.96
CA ILE A 798 -3.38 -10.84 26.01
C ILE A 798 -2.38 -11.07 24.87
N HIS A 799 -1.25 -11.70 25.20
CA HIS A 799 -0.32 -12.20 24.21
C HIS A 799 0.12 -13.63 24.54
N GLY A 800 -0.85 -14.55 24.53
CA GLY A 800 -0.58 -15.99 24.58
C GLY A 800 -0.02 -16.52 23.25
N PRO A 801 0.53 -17.77 23.25
CA PRO A 801 1.02 -18.40 22.03
C PRO A 801 -0.09 -18.47 20.97
N ALA A 802 0.27 -18.23 19.71
CA ALA A 802 -0.62 -18.50 18.58
C ALA A 802 -0.92 -20.01 18.49
N THR A 803 -1.89 -20.41 17.66
CA THR A 803 -2.37 -21.81 17.58
C THR A 803 -1.25 -22.85 17.44
N PHE A 804 -0.19 -22.56 16.69
CA PHE A 804 0.97 -23.45 16.50
C PHE A 804 2.20 -23.08 17.35
N GLY A 805 2.12 -21.98 18.12
CA GLY A 805 3.19 -21.54 19.01
C GLY A 805 3.45 -22.58 20.10
N GLY A 806 4.67 -23.09 20.15
CA GLY A 806 5.04 -24.14 21.11
C GLY A 806 4.48 -25.53 20.78
N MET A 807 4.17 -25.82 19.51
CA MET A 807 3.76 -27.16 19.06
C MET A 807 4.76 -28.24 19.53
N GLY A 808 4.26 -29.37 20.02
CA GLY A 808 5.05 -30.44 20.66
C GLY A 808 6.18 -30.99 19.79
N GLU A 809 5.89 -31.34 18.53
CA GLU A 809 6.90 -31.87 17.59
C GLU A 809 8.00 -30.83 17.30
N THR A 810 7.60 -29.56 17.13
CA THR A 810 8.51 -28.44 16.93
C THR A 810 9.41 -28.23 18.15
N CYS A 811 8.86 -28.27 19.36
CA CYS A 811 9.64 -28.13 20.58
C CYS A 811 10.60 -29.30 20.78
N CYS A 812 10.15 -30.53 20.51
CA CYS A 812 11.00 -31.73 20.53
C CYS A 812 12.18 -31.60 19.53
N THR A 813 11.89 -31.14 18.31
CA THR A 813 12.90 -30.87 17.27
C THR A 813 13.93 -29.85 17.75
N ALA A 814 13.47 -28.73 18.35
CA ALA A 814 14.35 -27.67 18.82
C ALA A 814 15.18 -28.10 20.05
N ILE A 815 14.61 -28.89 20.97
CA ILE A 815 15.36 -29.46 22.10
C ILE A 815 16.51 -30.32 21.58
N GLU A 816 16.24 -31.20 20.61
CA GLU A 816 17.29 -32.05 20.02
C GLU A 816 18.35 -31.21 19.30
N ALA A 817 17.94 -30.20 18.55
CA ALA A 817 18.85 -29.28 17.86
C ALA A 817 19.78 -28.54 18.84
N LEU A 818 19.26 -28.09 19.99
CA LEU A 818 20.08 -27.46 21.02
C LEU A 818 21.10 -28.44 21.59
N ASN A 819 20.72 -29.69 21.89
CA ASN A 819 21.69 -30.67 22.40
C ASN A 819 22.77 -30.98 21.35
N VAL A 820 22.41 -31.26 20.10
CA VAL A 820 23.38 -31.50 19.01
C VAL A 820 24.35 -30.32 18.85
N LEU A 821 23.87 -29.08 18.96
CA LEU A 821 24.70 -27.89 18.86
C LEU A 821 25.85 -27.89 19.89
N TYR A 822 25.59 -28.37 21.11
CA TYR A 822 26.59 -28.47 22.18
C TYR A 822 27.39 -29.78 22.11
N ASP A 823 26.71 -30.93 21.97
CA ASP A 823 27.32 -32.27 22.01
C ASP A 823 28.31 -32.48 20.86
N GLU A 824 28.05 -31.90 19.69
CA GLU A 824 28.94 -31.98 18.52
C GLU A 824 29.87 -30.76 18.37
N GLY A 825 29.87 -29.83 19.34
CA GLY A 825 30.76 -28.68 19.33
C GLY A 825 30.57 -27.73 18.13
N LEU A 826 29.33 -27.59 17.63
CA LEU A 826 29.06 -26.85 16.39
C LEU A 826 29.25 -25.34 16.54
N ILE A 827 29.07 -24.79 17.75
CA ILE A 827 29.37 -23.37 18.04
C ILE A 827 30.88 -23.11 17.90
N ASP A 828 31.70 -24.00 18.47
CA ASP A 828 33.15 -23.91 18.39
C ASP A 828 33.65 -24.13 16.96
N ASN A 829 33.02 -25.05 16.22
CA ASN A 829 33.31 -25.24 14.80
C ASN A 829 32.96 -23.98 13.99
N SER A 830 31.85 -23.30 14.30
CA SER A 830 31.49 -22.03 13.69
C SER A 830 32.56 -20.95 13.90
N ALA A 831 33.07 -20.82 15.12
CA ALA A 831 34.18 -19.90 15.42
C ALA A 831 35.45 -20.28 14.64
N THR A 832 35.84 -21.56 14.69
CA THR A 832 37.10 -22.07 14.12
C THR A 832 37.09 -22.03 12.59
N GLN A 833 36.08 -22.61 11.96
CA GLN A 833 35.95 -22.66 10.50
C GLN A 833 35.58 -21.29 9.93
N GLY A 834 34.83 -20.47 10.67
CA GLY A 834 34.55 -19.09 10.31
C GLY A 834 35.81 -18.23 10.22
N ALA A 835 36.68 -18.31 11.23
CA ALA A 835 37.98 -17.63 11.21
C ALA A 835 38.83 -18.09 10.02
N TYR A 836 38.84 -19.40 9.74
CA TYR A 836 39.56 -19.95 8.60
C TYR A 836 38.99 -19.48 7.25
N LEU A 837 37.67 -19.52 7.07
CA LEU A 837 36.99 -19.04 5.86
C LEU A 837 37.30 -17.55 5.61
N LEU A 838 37.22 -16.71 6.64
CA LEU A 838 37.57 -15.29 6.56
C LEU A 838 39.03 -15.07 6.15
N GLU A 839 39.96 -15.81 6.74
CA GLU A 839 41.37 -15.75 6.37
C GLU A 839 41.58 -16.07 4.89
N ARG A 840 40.94 -17.15 4.41
CA ARG A 840 41.04 -17.60 3.02
C ARG A 840 40.41 -16.61 2.04
N LEU A 841 39.24 -16.08 2.35
CA LEU A 841 38.58 -15.07 1.53
C LEU A 841 39.35 -13.74 1.50
N ARG A 842 40.00 -13.34 2.60
CA ARG A 842 40.89 -12.17 2.61
C ARG A 842 42.11 -12.35 1.71
N ARG A 843 42.62 -13.58 1.55
CA ARG A 843 43.67 -13.88 0.56
C ARG A 843 43.14 -13.71 -0.87
N VAL A 844 41.96 -14.26 -1.18
CA VAL A 844 41.28 -14.06 -2.48
C VAL A 844 41.05 -12.57 -2.76
N HIS A 845 40.55 -11.81 -1.77
CA HIS A 845 40.38 -10.36 -1.87
C HIS A 845 41.68 -9.62 -2.24
N ARG A 846 42.83 -10.02 -1.65
CA ARG A 846 44.13 -9.43 -2.01
C ARG A 846 44.57 -9.75 -3.45
N SER A 847 44.14 -10.87 -4.01
CA SER A 847 44.41 -11.22 -5.41
C SER A 847 43.52 -10.48 -6.41
N TYR A 848 42.32 -10.05 -5.99
CA TYR A 848 41.35 -9.37 -6.85
C TYR A 848 40.79 -8.05 -6.27
N PRO A 849 41.63 -7.09 -5.83
CA PRO A 849 41.17 -5.82 -5.22
C PRO A 849 40.36 -4.94 -6.18
N GLN A 850 40.54 -5.14 -7.49
CA GLN A 850 39.78 -4.49 -8.54
C GLN A 850 38.37 -5.07 -8.71
N ILE A 851 38.08 -6.25 -8.15
CA ILE A 851 36.77 -6.94 -8.24
C ILE A 851 36.05 -6.90 -6.90
N LEU A 852 36.77 -7.23 -5.83
CA LEU A 852 36.26 -7.34 -4.47
C LEU A 852 36.58 -6.06 -3.69
N LYS A 853 35.57 -5.53 -2.99
CA LYS A 853 35.68 -4.32 -2.18
C LYS A 853 36.03 -4.63 -0.72
N GLU A 854 35.42 -5.66 -0.15
CA GLU A 854 35.63 -6.02 1.26
C GLU A 854 35.25 -7.48 1.54
N VAL A 855 35.91 -8.08 2.53
CA VAL A 855 35.50 -9.33 3.16
C VAL A 855 35.36 -9.11 4.67
N ARG A 856 34.18 -9.38 5.20
CA ARG A 856 33.82 -9.16 6.60
C ARG A 856 32.92 -10.29 7.13
N GLY A 857 32.84 -10.43 8.44
CA GLY A 857 32.05 -11.48 9.07
C GLY A 857 32.55 -11.85 10.45
N GLN A 858 31.78 -12.70 11.14
CA GLN A 858 32.12 -13.30 12.42
C GLN A 858 31.49 -14.70 12.47
N GLY A 859 32.27 -15.69 12.93
CA GLY A 859 31.90 -17.10 12.77
C GLY A 859 31.59 -17.45 11.31
N LEU A 860 30.56 -18.27 11.09
CA LEU A 860 30.08 -18.67 9.76
C LEU A 860 28.96 -17.75 9.23
N MET A 861 29.02 -16.46 9.57
CA MET A 861 28.23 -15.41 8.93
C MET A 861 29.18 -14.44 8.25
N VAL A 862 29.36 -14.60 6.93
CA VAL A 862 30.41 -13.93 6.17
C VAL A 862 29.82 -13.22 4.95
N GLY A 863 30.27 -11.99 4.71
CA GLY A 863 29.96 -11.18 3.54
C GLY A 863 31.19 -10.97 2.65
N VAL A 864 31.03 -11.21 1.36
CA VAL A 864 32.01 -10.87 0.32
C VAL A 864 31.40 -9.77 -0.55
N GLU A 865 31.85 -8.53 -0.37
CA GLU A 865 31.37 -7.37 -1.10
C GLU A 865 32.17 -7.14 -2.38
N PHE A 866 31.46 -6.94 -3.49
CA PHE A 866 31.98 -6.63 -4.80
C PHE A 866 31.98 -5.11 -5.02
N GLN A 867 32.89 -4.63 -5.86
CA GLN A 867 32.89 -3.25 -6.33
C GLN A 867 31.63 -2.97 -7.17
N ASP A 868 31.17 -1.72 -7.18
CA ASP A 868 30.06 -1.28 -8.03
C ASP A 868 30.59 -0.95 -9.44
N PHE A 869 30.19 -1.76 -10.43
CA PHE A 869 30.59 -1.60 -11.83
C PHE A 869 29.53 -0.93 -12.71
N SER A 870 28.42 -0.48 -12.13
CA SER A 870 27.28 0.07 -12.89
C SER A 870 27.65 1.30 -13.73
N GLN A 871 28.71 2.05 -13.37
CA GLN A 871 29.13 3.27 -14.05
C GLN A 871 30.38 3.14 -14.95
N THR A 872 31.12 2.03 -14.85
CA THR A 872 32.47 1.88 -15.45
C THR A 872 32.56 0.86 -16.59
N LEU A 873 31.43 0.33 -17.06
CA LEU A 873 31.41 -0.66 -18.14
C LEU A 873 31.88 -0.09 -19.50
N PRO A 874 32.82 -0.78 -20.21
CA PRO A 874 33.25 -0.43 -21.56
C PRO A 874 32.09 -0.37 -22.56
N PHE A 875 32.15 0.55 -23.53
CA PHE A 875 31.05 0.86 -24.46
C PHE A 875 30.46 -0.37 -25.16
N GLY A 876 31.29 -1.36 -25.53
CA GLY A 876 30.84 -2.60 -26.19
C GLY A 876 30.10 -3.62 -25.31
N LEU A 877 30.24 -3.54 -23.97
CA LEU A 877 29.50 -4.42 -23.05
C LEU A 877 28.16 -3.83 -22.59
N ARG A 878 27.92 -2.53 -22.80
CA ARG A 878 26.66 -1.86 -22.41
C ARG A 878 25.45 -2.45 -23.13
N SER A 879 25.60 -2.83 -24.39
CA SER A 879 24.55 -3.44 -25.22
C SER A 879 24.20 -4.87 -24.82
N ILE A 880 25.15 -5.63 -24.25
CA ILE A 880 24.89 -6.98 -23.72
C ILE A 880 24.19 -6.87 -22.36
N VAL A 881 24.62 -5.92 -21.52
CA VAL A 881 24.04 -5.67 -20.20
C VAL A 881 22.66 -5.01 -20.29
N SER A 882 22.35 -4.25 -21.34
CA SER A 882 21.02 -3.64 -21.53
C SER A 882 19.89 -4.62 -21.85
N VAL A 883 20.22 -5.86 -22.24
CA VAL A 883 19.27 -6.96 -22.45
C VAL A 883 18.95 -7.69 -21.13
N LEU A 884 19.78 -7.50 -20.10
CA LEU A 884 19.55 -8.02 -18.76
C LEU A 884 18.62 -7.06 -17.99
N ASP A 885 17.73 -7.61 -17.17
CA ASP A 885 16.77 -6.86 -16.33
C ASP A 885 17.46 -5.68 -15.61
N ASP A 886 16.77 -4.55 -15.47
CA ASP A 886 17.25 -3.37 -14.74
C ASP A 886 17.72 -3.71 -13.32
N LYS A 887 17.23 -4.82 -12.76
CA LYS A 887 17.63 -5.37 -11.45
C LYS A 887 18.99 -6.07 -11.44
N LEU A 888 19.52 -6.50 -12.59
CA LEU A 888 20.85 -7.10 -12.76
C LEU A 888 21.90 -6.10 -13.26
N ARG A 889 21.50 -4.89 -13.65
CA ARG A 889 22.43 -3.82 -14.04
C ARG A 889 23.39 -3.53 -12.87
N GLY A 890 24.65 -3.94 -13.03
CA GLY A 890 25.74 -3.59 -12.11
C GLY A 890 26.08 -4.59 -10.99
N SER A 891 25.34 -5.68 -10.82
CA SER A 891 25.63 -6.67 -9.76
C SER A 891 26.46 -7.84 -10.31
N LEU A 892 27.79 -7.69 -10.30
CA LEU A 892 28.73 -8.77 -10.65
C LEU A 892 28.54 -10.01 -9.75
N CYS A 893 28.03 -9.83 -8.53
CA CYS A 893 27.80 -10.94 -7.61
C CYS A 893 26.77 -11.94 -8.14
N GLY A 894 25.69 -11.48 -8.79
CA GLY A 894 24.66 -12.35 -9.39
C GLY A 894 25.25 -13.29 -10.43
N PHE A 895 26.17 -12.78 -11.26
CA PHE A 895 26.87 -13.58 -12.28
C PHE A 895 27.81 -14.58 -11.63
N VAL A 896 28.59 -14.16 -10.64
CA VAL A 896 29.51 -15.05 -9.91
C VAL A 896 28.75 -16.18 -9.22
N GLY A 897 27.65 -15.88 -8.50
CA GLY A 897 26.85 -16.91 -7.86
C GLY A 897 26.19 -17.88 -8.84
N SER A 898 25.73 -17.38 -10.00
CA SER A 898 25.19 -18.25 -11.06
C SER A 898 26.27 -19.17 -11.67
N LEU A 899 27.48 -18.66 -11.90
CA LEU A 899 28.61 -19.46 -12.40
C LEU A 899 29.10 -20.47 -11.36
N LEU A 900 29.14 -20.11 -10.06
CA LEU A 900 29.45 -21.03 -8.97
C LEU A 900 28.46 -22.21 -8.95
N LEU A 901 27.16 -21.93 -9.09
CA LEU A 901 26.15 -22.99 -9.13
C LEU A 901 26.28 -23.86 -10.39
N LYS A 902 26.52 -23.24 -11.54
CA LYS A 902 26.52 -23.93 -12.82
C LYS A 902 27.80 -24.75 -13.05
N ASP A 903 28.96 -24.12 -12.88
CA ASP A 903 30.25 -24.69 -13.27
C ASP A 903 30.87 -25.50 -12.12
N HIS A 904 30.53 -25.18 -10.87
CA HIS A 904 31.11 -25.81 -9.68
C HIS A 904 30.10 -26.53 -8.77
N ASN A 905 28.80 -26.47 -9.09
CA ASN A 905 27.72 -26.98 -8.23
C ASN A 905 27.78 -26.41 -6.80
N ILE A 906 28.03 -25.10 -6.65
CA ILE A 906 28.04 -24.45 -5.33
C ILE A 906 26.94 -23.39 -5.26
N LEU A 907 26.07 -23.52 -4.26
CA LEU A 907 24.99 -22.58 -4.00
C LEU A 907 25.43 -21.52 -2.97
N VAL A 908 25.21 -20.26 -3.30
CA VAL A 908 25.46 -19.10 -2.43
C VAL A 908 24.23 -18.18 -2.37
N ALA A 909 24.16 -17.31 -1.36
CA ALA A 909 23.11 -16.30 -1.24
C ALA A 909 23.59 -14.91 -1.65
N PHE A 910 22.61 -14.07 -1.96
CA PHE A 910 22.78 -12.62 -2.03
C PHE A 910 22.08 -11.96 -0.84
N THR A 911 22.51 -10.75 -0.49
CA THR A 911 21.81 -9.98 0.56
C THR A 911 20.61 -9.24 0.00
N GLU A 912 19.63 -8.99 0.87
CA GLU A 912 18.35 -8.40 0.49
C GLU A 912 18.48 -6.90 0.16
N TYR A 913 19.41 -6.18 0.81
CA TYR A 913 19.60 -4.73 0.63
C TYR A 913 20.84 -4.37 -0.17
N ASN A 914 21.99 -4.95 0.17
CA ASN A 914 23.23 -4.70 -0.55
C ASN A 914 23.46 -5.79 -1.61
N ARG A 915 22.90 -5.56 -2.79
CA ARG A 915 23.00 -6.48 -3.93
C ARG A 915 24.40 -6.64 -4.51
N ASN A 916 25.42 -6.05 -3.90
CA ASN A 916 26.82 -6.27 -4.23
C ASN A 916 27.51 -7.24 -3.26
N VAL A 917 26.78 -7.86 -2.32
CA VAL A 917 27.34 -8.78 -1.33
C VAL A 917 26.85 -10.21 -1.57
N ILE A 918 27.80 -11.13 -1.77
CA ILE A 918 27.55 -12.56 -1.58
C ILE A 918 27.60 -12.81 -0.08
N ARG A 919 26.50 -13.35 0.44
CA ARG A 919 26.40 -13.79 1.83
C ARG A 919 26.60 -15.29 1.89
N LEU A 920 27.52 -15.68 2.76
CA LEU A 920 27.89 -17.06 3.03
C LEU A 920 27.44 -17.39 4.45
N GLU A 921 26.52 -18.33 4.53
CA GLU A 921 25.96 -18.84 5.79
C GLU A 921 25.94 -20.38 5.78
N PRO A 922 27.06 -21.05 5.46
CA PRO A 922 27.08 -22.51 5.36
C PRO A 922 26.60 -23.15 6.68
N PRO A 923 26.01 -24.35 6.67
CA PRO A 923 25.80 -25.11 7.88
C PRO A 923 27.04 -25.15 8.79
N LEU A 924 26.83 -25.14 10.10
CA LEU A 924 27.90 -25.10 11.11
C LEU A 924 28.71 -26.39 11.15
N ILE A 925 28.23 -27.45 10.48
CA ILE A 925 28.94 -28.72 10.26
C ILE A 925 29.98 -28.63 9.12
N VAL A 926 30.14 -27.47 8.47
CA VAL A 926 31.08 -27.30 7.36
C VAL A 926 32.49 -27.71 7.77
N THR A 927 33.16 -28.42 6.86
CA THR A 927 34.54 -28.87 7.06
C THR A 927 35.53 -27.93 6.36
N ARG A 928 36.78 -28.02 6.78
CA ARG A 928 37.88 -27.27 6.17
C ARG A 928 38.03 -27.58 4.68
N GLU A 929 37.85 -28.83 4.27
CA GLU A 929 37.90 -29.27 2.87
C GLU A 929 36.79 -28.66 2.01
N GLN A 930 35.58 -28.52 2.56
CA GLN A 930 34.48 -27.87 1.86
C GLN A 930 34.71 -26.36 1.72
N ILE A 931 35.32 -25.73 2.72
CA ILE A 931 35.79 -24.34 2.62
C ILE A 931 36.84 -24.22 1.52
N GLU A 932 37.82 -25.12 1.44
CA GLU A 932 38.81 -25.14 0.35
C GLU A 932 38.14 -25.27 -1.02
N THR A 933 37.19 -26.19 -1.14
CA THR A 933 36.43 -26.42 -2.38
C THR A 933 35.73 -25.14 -2.83
N PHE A 934 35.04 -24.46 -1.91
CA PHE A 934 34.38 -23.19 -2.21
C PHE A 934 35.37 -22.09 -2.57
N VAL A 935 36.45 -21.93 -1.81
CA VAL A 935 37.46 -20.88 -2.04
C VAL A 935 38.16 -21.09 -3.38
N ALA A 936 38.50 -22.33 -3.74
CA ALA A 936 39.10 -22.65 -5.03
C ALA A 936 38.15 -22.35 -6.20
N ALA A 937 36.86 -22.69 -6.07
CA ALA A 937 35.85 -22.37 -7.08
C ALA A 937 35.64 -20.86 -7.23
N LEU A 938 35.60 -20.12 -6.12
CA LEU A 938 35.48 -18.66 -6.14
C LEU A 938 36.72 -18.02 -6.79
N ASP A 939 37.92 -18.46 -6.40
CA ASP A 939 39.18 -17.99 -7.00
C ASP A 939 39.21 -18.25 -8.52
N GLU A 940 38.84 -19.45 -8.96
CA GLU A 940 38.76 -19.80 -10.38
C GLU A 940 37.81 -18.87 -11.13
N VAL A 941 36.58 -18.68 -10.63
CA VAL A 941 35.58 -17.82 -11.28
C VAL A 941 36.08 -16.38 -11.37
N LEU A 942 36.71 -15.86 -10.31
CA LEU A 942 37.26 -14.50 -10.28
C LEU A 942 38.48 -14.35 -11.22
N SER A 943 39.31 -15.39 -11.34
CA SER A 943 40.50 -15.41 -12.22
C SER A 943 40.15 -15.20 -13.70
N ARG A 944 38.92 -15.52 -14.11
CA ARG A 944 38.42 -15.30 -15.48
C ARG A 944 38.37 -13.82 -15.85
N GLY A 945 38.28 -12.92 -14.86
CA GLY A 945 38.13 -11.48 -15.05
C GLY A 945 36.70 -11.06 -15.43
N ILE A 946 36.38 -9.78 -15.18
CA ILE A 946 35.01 -9.23 -15.28
C ILE A 946 34.38 -9.48 -16.65
N THR A 947 35.10 -9.20 -17.74
CA THR A 947 34.58 -9.34 -19.11
C THR A 947 34.17 -10.78 -19.42
N ARG A 948 34.99 -11.75 -19.01
CA ARG A 948 34.70 -13.17 -19.25
C ARG A 948 33.57 -13.67 -18.35
N ILE A 949 33.52 -13.27 -17.08
CA ILE A 949 32.40 -13.59 -16.17
C ILE A 949 31.06 -13.15 -16.78
N ILE A 950 30.97 -11.91 -17.27
CA ILE A 950 29.74 -11.37 -17.90
C ILE A 950 29.42 -12.13 -19.18
N THR A 951 30.43 -12.37 -20.03
CA THR A 951 30.23 -13.04 -21.33
C THR A 951 29.81 -14.49 -21.16
N ASP A 952 30.43 -15.22 -20.23
CA ASP A 952 30.10 -16.61 -19.93
C ASP A 952 28.68 -16.71 -19.36
N TYR A 953 28.27 -15.80 -18.48
CA TYR A 953 26.89 -15.70 -18.02
C TYR A 953 25.91 -15.42 -19.18
N ALA A 954 26.18 -14.41 -20.01
CA ALA A 954 25.30 -14.03 -21.13
C ALA A 954 25.13 -15.14 -22.17
N LYS A 955 26.21 -15.85 -22.52
CA LYS A 955 26.15 -17.03 -23.42
C LYS A 955 25.22 -18.11 -22.86
N ASN A 956 25.20 -18.27 -21.54
CA ASN A 956 24.33 -19.26 -20.89
C ASN A 956 22.87 -18.80 -20.87
N PHE A 957 22.61 -17.50 -20.70
CA PHE A 957 21.26 -16.94 -20.73
C PHE A 957 20.65 -17.01 -22.14
N LEU A 958 21.41 -16.61 -23.17
CA LEU A 958 20.94 -16.55 -24.57
C LEU A 958 20.75 -17.93 -25.22
N ARG A 959 21.48 -18.97 -24.79
CA ARG A 959 21.26 -20.34 -25.27
C ARG A 959 19.92 -20.95 -24.79
N LYS A 960 19.21 -20.27 -23.88
CA LYS A 960 18.12 -20.86 -23.07
C LYS A 960 16.78 -20.10 -23.14
N SER A 961 16.60 -19.19 -24.09
CA SER A 961 15.27 -18.69 -24.46
C SER A 961 14.72 -19.52 -25.63
N PRO A 962 13.91 -20.56 -25.40
CA PRO A 962 12.97 -20.98 -26.45
C PRO A 962 11.96 -19.84 -26.64
N GLY A 963 11.58 -19.59 -27.90
CA GLY A 963 10.52 -18.65 -28.25
C GLY A 963 9.15 -19.05 -27.70
#